data_AF-A0A7Z0T4K4-F1
#
_entry.id   AF-A0A7Z0T4K4-F1
#
_cell.length_a   1.000
_cell.length_b   1.000
_cell.length_c   1.000
_cell.angle_alpha   90.00
_cell.angle_beta   90.00
_cell.angle_gamma   90.00
#
_symmetry.space_group_name_H-M   'P 1'
#
loop_
_entity.id
_entity.type
_entity.pdbx_description
1 polymer ?
#
loop_
_entity_poly.entity_id
_entity_poly.type
_entity_poly.pdbx_seq_one_letter_code
_entity_poly.pdbx_strand_id
1 'polypeptide(L)'
;MDEQPQGHEWIIAESKLTVSDRTFLSMDDAACYAHEQVGRRRDREYYGYIYQRNDQRYVVSVLLEKPVSWHHQVTPDNHVLRGSFYSHPALSTLDTDKVAQLKWSIEDATTSLLMFSAEELRKLLGTGPGYLSGAEDSLIRFTPASSPGSSALLKQLGTSQSPGKLALDLETGVVKPEQLVTEAIAAGDLQVIISNGRWRPRGAVTEHVVPGPWQRNVPERVSLGAVFQSADEAALDRYGRNTLQRDEGQIWFGFILKHKAKEEYVASELVPVSFPRDKLFLERSVFRYNRSGEYAYPESFTPHSYFYSRQRGKHERDASRRWLAEHFIVPKDLWVAVYNAKKRPAIGARVPASLYVSTPDGALLKYVPRPDTPLFDNDVPNMGLEVIQKNLAKGVSSATDFVTMVARHDELQVLRTSACWDRKGLVDTRWAPSQNLQRRSLGPLFLTADDAAVHARSQVPASATSAFGGLILQRSDGRYLATDPVDIPREDFDTTWIFSDAAIELGQFPPDCTIVARYRSRVQRALPVLLSAADKELYGNMLSVDSIYTAFMRRTRLLDEYLFAPDGSTIRYRIGTWERIRADLAIAISLSGKPARDLDATWIKEQIHAGTLTPTAWVKKLVNSGYLKVVTGSRLWGAAREVTEFEPYQTTPHTTGYPRALVGPAYSAVCIQEQDAARLAHEQAGSRSSLGFGFILRNAHDGSFLATLPVSVHNSRLAYDRVFPGVLPYRFVDSGLILCAAATPPGLSDDDYRHFFSPMDVSLARDSARTSNGYRPIYFSCGDGALLRLELAPFDPVEYRDKFGQVQVRDNPFATTAQAQRDQDDINRGSFKLTDYIRRMAAAGKLEVLLTSAYWSRSGEVGQDWIAGMPSVSVEARWASKSRLPFGPMFHHPDDAARYVQLRAARFNIGAACTSAILAKPDTYSYVGMEPLAGTRDPEDAIKLIFRTASDVSVSPGTRLPRLPDNYKWMASHQIVQSGSNADADNFASPESIHSHTQLLKNKGFDITAFYYSTRDGALLKYLPTYSIAEQALLAVKLVQPPNDQWATVLSFDAFISRLANGSTLEVLKAGGYWRQAGRLGTDWKIIRQQVPDVSAQHTRDEL
;
A
#
# COMPACT_ATOMS: atom_id res chain seq x y z
N MET A 1 -7.48 -35.69 49.11
CA MET A 1 -7.26 -35.29 50.51
C MET A 1 -6.18 -34.24 50.46
N ASP A 2 -6.60 -33.00 50.73
CA ASP A 2 -5.83 -31.77 50.94
C ASP A 2 -4.88 -31.29 49.83
N GLU A 3 -5.48 -30.71 48.79
CA GLU A 3 -4.89 -29.56 48.08
C GLU A 3 -5.61 -28.28 48.55
N GLN A 4 -4.94 -27.48 49.38
CA GLN A 4 -5.26 -26.06 49.56
C GLN A 4 -4.41 -25.27 48.55
N PRO A 5 -5.00 -24.56 47.57
CA PRO A 5 -4.24 -23.64 46.73
C PRO A 5 -3.93 -22.37 47.55
N GLN A 6 -2.65 -22.09 47.71
CA GLN A 6 -2.18 -20.78 48.15
C GLN A 6 -2.75 -19.73 47.20
N GLY A 7 -3.51 -18.78 47.77
CA GLY A 7 -4.02 -17.64 47.05
C GLY A 7 -2.87 -16.87 46.42
N HIS A 8 -2.78 -16.90 45.10
CA HIS A 8 -2.08 -15.88 44.36
C HIS A 8 -2.81 -14.55 44.62
N GLU A 9 -2.22 -13.71 45.47
CA GLU A 9 -2.52 -12.27 45.47
C GLU A 9 -2.29 -11.78 44.04
N TRP A 10 -3.38 -11.42 43.37
CA TRP A 10 -3.33 -10.65 42.15
C TRP A 10 -2.78 -9.28 42.56
N ILE A 11 -1.47 -9.09 42.43
CA ILE A 11 -0.89 -7.75 42.36
C ILE A 11 -1.55 -7.12 41.14
N ILE A 12 -2.59 -6.31 41.38
CA ILE A 12 -3.12 -5.38 40.40
C ILE A 12 -1.95 -4.44 40.09
N ALA A 13 -1.27 -4.70 38.97
CA ALA A 13 -0.28 -3.77 38.46
C ALA A 13 -1.00 -2.45 38.17
N GLU A 14 -0.86 -1.46 39.06
CA GLU A 14 -1.32 -0.10 38.84
C GLU A 14 -0.73 0.40 37.51
N SER A 15 -1.58 0.58 36.51
CA SER A 15 -1.18 1.03 35.18
C SER A 15 -0.85 2.52 35.26
N LYS A 16 0.44 2.86 35.39
CA LYS A 16 0.91 4.24 35.27
C LYS A 16 0.49 4.82 33.91
N LEU A 17 -0.22 5.94 33.93
CA LEU A 17 -0.56 6.70 32.73
C LEU A 17 0.71 7.20 32.04
N THR A 18 0.91 6.80 30.80
CA THR A 18 1.97 7.35 29.93
C THR A 18 1.48 8.65 29.32
N VAL A 19 2.32 9.67 29.32
CA VAL A 19 2.03 11.02 28.81
C VAL A 19 2.77 11.22 27.50
N SER A 20 2.19 11.97 26.56
CA SER A 20 2.82 12.31 25.28
C SER A 20 4.09 13.16 25.48
N ASP A 21 5.11 12.93 24.65
CA ASP A 21 6.33 13.72 24.62
C ASP A 21 6.11 15.16 24.10
N ARG A 22 4.96 15.45 23.47
CA ARG A 22 4.64 16.77 22.94
C ARG A 22 4.12 17.69 24.04
N THR A 23 4.64 18.93 24.07
CA THR A 23 4.21 19.97 25.02
C THR A 23 3.51 21.12 24.29
N PHE A 24 2.52 21.73 24.96
CA PHE A 24 1.63 22.73 24.39
C PHE A 24 1.56 23.99 25.27
N LEU A 25 1.25 25.13 24.64
CA LEU A 25 1.07 26.42 25.31
C LEU A 25 -0.26 26.56 26.04
N SER A 26 -1.27 25.80 25.62
CA SER A 26 -2.60 25.85 26.19
C SER A 26 -3.27 24.47 26.24
N MET A 27 -4.30 24.37 27.06
CA MET A 27 -5.16 23.19 27.14
C MET A 27 -5.91 22.94 25.82
N ASP A 28 -6.35 24.01 25.14
CA ASP A 28 -7.05 23.91 23.86
C ASP A 28 -6.12 23.31 22.78
N ASP A 29 -4.85 23.72 22.74
CA ASP A 29 -3.87 23.19 21.77
C ASP A 29 -3.55 21.70 22.02
N ALA A 30 -3.46 21.31 23.30
CA ALA A 30 -3.32 19.92 23.71
C ALA A 30 -4.54 19.10 23.31
N ALA A 31 -5.76 19.63 23.49
CA ALA A 31 -7.00 18.99 23.07
C ALA A 31 -7.10 18.86 21.54
N CYS A 32 -6.68 19.88 20.78
CA CYS A 32 -6.58 19.82 19.32
C CYS A 32 -5.64 18.71 18.88
N TYR A 33 -4.48 18.57 19.53
CA TYR A 33 -3.57 17.45 19.25
C TYR A 33 -4.20 16.09 19.56
N ALA A 34 -4.88 15.96 20.70
CA ALA A 34 -5.62 14.73 21.04
C ALA A 34 -6.70 14.41 20.00
N HIS A 35 -7.43 15.42 19.53
CA HIS A 35 -8.41 15.31 18.46
C HIS A 35 -7.78 14.87 17.13
N GLU A 36 -6.61 15.42 16.77
CA GLU A 36 -5.83 14.98 15.60
C GLU A 36 -5.39 13.51 15.71
N GLN A 37 -5.04 13.03 16.92
CA GLN A 37 -4.67 11.63 17.15
C GLN A 37 -5.86 10.66 17.04
N VAL A 38 -7.06 11.08 17.45
CA VAL A 38 -8.30 10.32 17.19
C VAL A 38 -8.57 10.32 15.69
N GLY A 39 -8.60 11.51 15.08
CA GLY A 39 -8.84 11.70 13.65
C GLY A 39 -10.04 10.86 13.16
N ARG A 40 -9.70 9.84 12.35
CA ARG A 40 -10.66 8.92 11.71
C ARG A 40 -10.85 7.59 12.43
N ARG A 41 -10.06 7.32 13.47
CA ARG A 41 -10.24 6.15 14.33
C ARG A 41 -11.45 6.42 15.23
N ARG A 42 -12.64 6.12 14.70
CA ARG A 42 -13.93 6.39 15.34
C ARG A 42 -14.87 5.18 15.26
N ASP A 43 -14.30 4.00 15.13
CA ASP A 43 -14.99 2.74 15.35
C ASP A 43 -15.30 2.50 16.84
N ARG A 44 -14.59 3.20 17.74
CA ARG A 44 -14.71 3.12 19.21
C ARG A 44 -14.61 4.50 19.86
N GLU A 45 -14.97 4.55 21.14
CA GLU A 45 -14.77 5.72 22.01
C GLU A 45 -13.36 5.71 22.62
N TYR A 46 -12.65 6.83 22.48
CA TYR A 46 -11.37 7.07 23.14
C TYR A 46 -11.50 8.14 24.21
N TYR A 47 -10.69 7.99 25.26
CA TYR A 47 -10.64 8.89 26.39
C TYR A 47 -9.19 9.22 26.79
N GLY A 48 -8.98 10.41 27.34
CA GLY A 48 -7.69 10.85 27.84
C GLY A 48 -7.79 11.99 28.83
N TYR A 49 -6.64 12.40 29.38
CA TYR A 49 -6.52 13.49 30.32
C TYR A 49 -5.52 14.53 29.83
N ILE A 50 -5.77 15.79 30.15
CA ILE A 50 -4.87 16.90 29.90
C ILE A 50 -4.28 17.36 31.23
N TYR A 51 -2.96 17.32 31.32
CA TYR A 51 -2.21 17.71 32.49
C TYR A 51 -1.45 19.00 32.26
N GLN A 52 -1.27 19.77 33.33
CA GLN A 52 -0.35 20.89 33.39
C GLN A 52 0.90 20.48 34.18
N ARG A 53 2.07 20.75 33.60
CA ARG A 53 3.38 20.53 34.20
C ARG A 53 3.79 21.72 35.08
N ASN A 54 4.80 21.52 35.92
CA ASN A 54 5.37 22.57 36.78
C ASN A 54 5.89 23.81 35.99
N ASP A 55 6.33 23.62 34.75
CA ASP A 55 6.76 24.68 33.82
C ASP A 55 5.60 25.40 33.11
N GLN A 56 4.36 25.20 33.60
CA GLN A 56 3.12 25.74 33.06
C GLN A 56 2.73 25.23 31.66
N ARG A 57 3.44 24.23 31.10
CA ARG A 57 3.09 23.60 29.82
C ARG A 57 2.01 22.55 29.98
N TYR A 58 1.29 22.29 28.89
CA TYR A 58 0.25 21.27 28.83
C TYR A 58 0.72 20.04 28.05
N VAL A 59 0.26 18.88 28.48
CA VAL A 59 0.54 17.57 27.88
C VAL A 59 -0.71 16.70 27.92
N VAL A 60 -0.85 15.78 26.97
CA VAL A 60 -1.99 14.85 26.87
C VAL A 60 -1.52 13.45 27.26
N SER A 61 -2.34 12.70 27.99
CA SER A 61 -2.12 11.26 28.18
C SER A 61 -2.19 10.51 26.84
N VAL A 62 -1.61 9.32 26.79
CA VAL A 62 -1.96 8.37 25.73
C VAL A 62 -3.46 8.14 25.76
N LEU A 63 -4.10 8.19 24.59
CA LEU A 63 -5.53 7.96 24.46
C LEU A 63 -5.83 6.48 24.64
N LEU A 64 -6.76 6.18 25.54
CA LEU A 64 -7.18 4.83 25.87
C LEU A 64 -8.58 4.57 25.30
N GLU A 65 -8.83 3.34 24.85
CA GLU A 65 -10.19 2.90 24.55
C GLU A 65 -10.99 2.81 25.85
N LYS A 66 -12.23 3.34 25.86
CA LYS A 66 -13.07 3.41 27.06
C LYS A 66 -13.43 1.98 27.57
N PRO A 67 -12.95 1.53 28.75
CA PRO A 67 -13.33 0.22 29.32
C PRO A 67 -14.58 0.34 30.22
N VAL A 68 -15.19 -0.82 30.52
CA VAL A 68 -16.46 -0.98 31.27
C VAL A 68 -16.34 -0.70 32.78
N SER A 69 -15.13 -0.60 33.37
CA SER A 69 -14.96 -0.34 34.81
C SER A 69 -13.85 0.70 35.11
N TRP A 70 -14.21 1.71 35.92
CA TRP A 70 -13.38 2.85 36.29
C TRP A 70 -12.84 2.72 37.72
N HIS A 71 -11.58 2.34 37.90
CA HIS A 71 -10.90 2.49 39.19
C HIS A 71 -9.57 3.24 39.08
N HIS A 72 -9.29 3.97 40.15
CA HIS A 72 -8.29 5.03 40.36
C HIS A 72 -7.00 4.91 39.54
N GLN A 73 -6.72 5.95 38.75
CA GLN A 73 -5.50 6.10 37.98
C GLN A 73 -4.58 7.13 38.65
N VAL A 74 -3.36 6.72 38.98
CA VAL A 74 -2.35 7.56 39.62
C VAL A 74 -1.92 8.65 38.66
N THR A 75 -2.09 9.92 39.05
CA THR A 75 -1.58 11.07 38.30
C THR A 75 -0.05 11.00 38.29
N PRO A 76 0.61 11.13 37.12
CA PRO A 76 2.07 11.14 37.07
C PRO A 76 2.66 12.21 37.99
N ASP A 77 3.79 11.93 38.63
CA ASP A 77 4.47 12.88 39.51
C ASP A 77 4.74 14.21 38.76
N ASN A 78 4.59 15.35 39.44
CA ASN A 78 4.77 16.72 38.89
C ASN A 78 3.76 17.14 37.80
N HIS A 79 2.60 16.50 37.73
CA HIS A 79 1.52 16.85 36.81
C HIS A 79 0.23 17.17 37.58
N VAL A 80 -0.46 18.23 37.18
CA VAL A 80 -1.77 18.61 37.73
C VAL A 80 -2.83 18.35 36.68
N LEU A 81 -3.85 17.54 37.00
CA LEU A 81 -4.98 17.31 36.11
C LEU A 81 -5.73 18.64 35.87
N ARG A 82 -5.90 19.02 34.60
CA ARG A 82 -6.59 20.26 34.23
C ARG A 82 -7.84 20.06 33.40
N GLY A 83 -7.98 18.95 32.69
CA GLY A 83 -9.20 18.64 31.95
C GLY A 83 -9.26 17.21 31.45
N SER A 84 -10.46 16.80 31.06
CA SER A 84 -10.74 15.48 30.47
C SER A 84 -10.95 15.60 28.97
N PHE A 85 -10.57 14.58 28.21
CA PHE A 85 -10.77 14.50 26.76
C PHE A 85 -11.60 13.27 26.42
N TYR A 86 -12.70 13.46 25.71
CA TYR A 86 -13.60 12.41 25.23
C TYR A 86 -13.64 12.41 23.70
N SER A 87 -13.91 11.26 23.12
CA SER A 87 -14.25 11.14 21.72
C SER A 87 -15.41 10.19 21.52
N HIS A 88 -16.29 10.55 20.61
CA HIS A 88 -17.45 9.74 20.23
C HIS A 88 -17.18 8.98 18.93
N PRO A 89 -17.84 7.81 18.75
CA PRO A 89 -17.69 7.04 17.54
C PRO A 89 -18.40 7.75 16.38
N ALA A 90 -18.17 7.29 15.14
CA ALA A 90 -18.76 7.92 13.97
C ALA A 90 -20.26 7.60 13.85
N LEU A 91 -21.02 8.45 13.16
CA LEU A 91 -22.48 8.33 13.02
C LEU A 91 -22.96 6.94 12.56
N SER A 92 -22.19 6.28 11.68
CA SER A 92 -22.49 4.93 11.19
C SER A 92 -22.39 3.81 12.24
N THR A 93 -21.91 4.08 13.46
CA THR A 93 -21.89 3.08 14.54
C THR A 93 -23.20 3.07 15.33
N LEU A 94 -24.07 4.07 15.15
CA LEU A 94 -25.39 4.07 15.76
C LEU A 94 -26.29 2.99 15.14
N ASP A 95 -27.11 2.38 15.99
CA ASP A 95 -28.14 1.46 15.57
C ASP A 95 -29.33 2.22 14.97
N THR A 96 -29.60 1.99 13.69
CA THR A 96 -30.69 2.63 12.96
C THR A 96 -32.06 2.29 13.55
N ASP A 97 -32.23 1.08 14.09
CA ASP A 97 -33.50 0.66 14.67
C ASP A 97 -33.75 1.41 15.99
N LYS A 98 -32.70 1.61 16.79
CA LYS A 98 -32.77 2.43 18.01
C LYS A 98 -33.07 3.89 17.68
N VAL A 99 -32.42 4.47 16.66
CA VAL A 99 -32.70 5.86 16.21
C VAL A 99 -34.16 6.00 15.78
N ALA A 100 -34.69 5.01 15.05
CA ALA A 100 -36.09 4.98 14.63
C ALA A 100 -37.06 4.83 15.83
N GLN A 101 -36.74 3.96 16.80
CA GLN A 101 -37.53 3.81 18.03
C GLN A 101 -37.62 5.10 18.84
N LEU A 102 -36.50 5.85 18.92
CA LEU A 102 -36.43 7.15 19.57
C LEU A 102 -37.10 8.28 18.75
N LYS A 103 -37.60 7.99 17.54
CA LYS A 103 -38.18 8.95 16.59
C LYS A 103 -37.23 10.12 16.29
N TRP A 104 -35.93 9.84 16.27
CA TRP A 104 -34.90 10.82 15.97
C TRP A 104 -34.72 10.95 14.45
N SER A 105 -34.55 12.19 13.99
CA SER A 105 -34.04 12.46 12.65
C SER A 105 -32.53 12.19 12.57
N ILE A 106 -31.97 12.18 11.35
CA ILE A 106 -30.51 12.12 11.14
C ILE A 106 -29.83 13.31 11.84
N GLU A 107 -30.49 14.47 11.89
CA GLU A 107 -29.98 15.67 12.56
C GLU A 107 -29.93 15.49 14.08
N ASP A 108 -31.00 14.93 14.67
CA ASP A 108 -31.04 14.58 16.10
C ASP A 108 -29.93 13.58 16.45
N ALA A 109 -29.78 12.50 15.67
CA ALA A 109 -28.77 11.47 15.88
C ALA A 109 -27.33 12.03 15.78
N THR A 110 -27.08 12.91 14.80
CA THR A 110 -25.77 13.56 14.69
C THR A 110 -25.52 14.49 15.88
N THR A 111 -26.52 15.27 16.30
CA THR A 111 -26.40 16.17 17.46
C THR A 111 -26.08 15.40 18.73
N SER A 112 -26.63 14.18 18.88
CA SER A 112 -26.34 13.32 20.02
C SER A 112 -24.86 12.91 20.14
N LEU A 113 -24.14 12.79 19.02
CA LEU A 113 -22.70 12.47 18.97
C LEU A 113 -21.80 13.70 18.98
N LEU A 114 -22.33 14.85 18.56
CA LEU A 114 -21.59 16.12 18.60
C LEU A 114 -21.56 16.73 20.02
N MET A 115 -22.43 16.27 20.91
CA MET A 115 -22.61 16.79 22.26
C MET A 115 -22.23 15.76 23.33
N PHE A 116 -21.79 16.23 24.50
CA PHE A 116 -21.46 15.34 25.63
C PHE A 116 -22.68 14.51 26.03
N SER A 117 -22.46 13.22 26.32
CA SER A 117 -23.50 12.35 26.86
C SER A 117 -23.91 12.79 28.27
N ALA A 118 -25.09 12.35 28.71
CA ALA A 118 -25.58 12.61 30.07
C ALA A 118 -24.60 12.12 31.16
N GLU A 119 -23.92 11.00 30.91
CA GLU A 119 -22.91 10.46 31.81
C GLU A 119 -21.63 11.31 31.85
N GLU A 120 -21.16 11.79 30.71
CA GLU A 120 -19.97 12.65 30.62
C GLU A 120 -20.21 14.00 31.27
N LEU A 121 -21.38 14.63 31.03
CA LEU A 121 -21.74 15.89 31.69
C LEU A 121 -21.83 15.73 33.20
N ARG A 122 -22.42 14.63 33.70
CA ARG A 122 -22.49 14.33 35.13
C ARG A 122 -21.09 14.33 35.77
N LYS A 123 -20.09 13.79 35.08
CA LYS A 123 -18.71 13.77 35.55
C LYS A 123 -18.06 15.15 35.51
N LEU A 124 -18.18 15.86 34.39
CA LEU A 124 -17.57 17.17 34.20
C LEU A 124 -18.06 18.19 35.23
N LEU A 125 -19.34 18.14 35.59
CA LEU A 125 -19.91 18.96 36.66
C LEU A 125 -19.25 18.74 38.03
N GLY A 126 -18.58 17.59 38.25
CA GLY A 126 -17.83 17.27 39.47
C GLY A 126 -16.31 17.38 39.36
N THR A 127 -15.71 17.25 38.16
CA THR A 127 -14.25 17.16 37.98
C THR A 127 -13.60 18.36 37.30
N GLY A 128 -14.35 19.20 36.58
CA GLY A 128 -13.83 20.40 35.90
C GLY A 128 -14.05 20.40 34.38
N PRO A 129 -13.24 21.13 33.59
CA PRO A 129 -13.49 21.30 32.17
C PRO A 129 -13.23 20.02 31.37
N GLY A 130 -14.02 19.84 30.30
CA GLY A 130 -13.93 18.69 29.40
C GLY A 130 -13.91 19.11 27.94
N TYR A 131 -13.24 18.31 27.10
CA TYR A 131 -13.26 18.42 25.66
C TYR A 131 -13.95 17.20 25.05
N LEU A 132 -14.77 17.44 24.04
CA LEU A 132 -15.40 16.38 23.26
C LEU A 132 -15.02 16.51 21.80
N SER A 133 -14.37 15.46 21.31
CA SER A 133 -14.10 15.19 19.91
C SER A 133 -15.28 14.39 19.33
N GLY A 134 -16.36 15.08 18.96
CA GLY A 134 -17.62 14.46 18.54
C GLY A 134 -17.65 13.95 17.08
N ALA A 135 -16.90 14.59 16.20
CA ALA A 135 -16.73 14.18 14.80
C ALA A 135 -15.31 14.51 14.33
N GLU A 136 -14.92 14.00 13.15
CA GLU A 136 -13.58 14.22 12.55
C GLU A 136 -13.20 15.72 12.44
N ASP A 137 -14.19 16.59 12.32
CA ASP A 137 -14.08 18.03 12.15
C ASP A 137 -14.81 18.81 13.26
N SER A 138 -15.09 18.18 14.41
CA SER A 138 -15.78 18.82 15.53
C SER A 138 -15.07 18.57 16.85
N LEU A 139 -14.69 19.67 17.50
CA LEU A 139 -14.13 19.70 18.85
C LEU A 139 -14.80 20.81 19.65
N ILE A 140 -15.45 20.43 20.76
CA ILE A 140 -16.08 21.37 21.69
C ILE A 140 -15.46 21.25 23.08
N ARG A 141 -15.55 22.33 23.86
CA ARG A 141 -15.12 22.40 25.25
C ARG A 141 -16.31 22.80 26.13
N PHE A 142 -16.50 22.12 27.24
CA PHE A 142 -17.46 22.50 28.27
C PHE A 142 -16.73 22.82 29.57
N THR A 143 -17.01 23.98 30.15
CA THR A 143 -16.51 24.38 31.47
C THR A 143 -17.69 24.63 32.40
N PRO A 144 -17.86 23.85 33.49
CA PRO A 144 -18.97 24.03 34.41
C PRO A 144 -18.87 25.40 35.12
N ALA A 145 -19.99 26.12 35.22
CA ALA A 145 -20.03 27.37 35.97
C ALA A 145 -20.22 27.08 37.47
N SER A 146 -19.76 27.98 38.35
CA SER A 146 -20.12 27.94 39.78
C SER A 146 -21.56 28.42 40.06
N SER A 147 -22.43 28.45 39.05
CA SER A 147 -23.79 28.98 39.12
C SER A 147 -24.80 27.93 39.63
N PRO A 148 -26.00 28.35 40.09
CA PRO A 148 -27.09 27.44 40.45
C PRO A 148 -27.53 26.52 39.29
N GLY A 149 -27.28 26.93 38.04
CA GLY A 149 -27.58 26.16 36.82
C GLY A 149 -26.84 24.83 36.76
N SER A 150 -25.55 24.79 37.14
CA SER A 150 -24.76 23.55 37.22
C SER A 150 -25.37 22.52 38.16
N SER A 151 -25.81 22.97 39.34
CA SER A 151 -26.46 22.09 40.34
C SER A 151 -27.86 21.65 39.90
N ALA A 152 -28.58 22.49 39.15
CA ALA A 152 -29.88 22.14 38.59
C ALA A 152 -29.75 21.06 37.49
N LEU A 153 -28.80 21.23 36.57
CA LEU A 153 -28.50 20.23 35.54
C LEU A 153 -28.04 18.91 36.18
N LEU A 154 -27.16 18.95 37.18
CA LEU A 154 -26.71 17.74 37.88
C LEU A 154 -27.88 16.97 38.52
N LYS A 155 -28.87 17.68 39.11
CA LYS A 155 -30.09 17.06 39.63
C LYS A 155 -30.97 16.46 38.54
N GLN A 156 -31.09 17.15 37.39
CA GLN A 156 -31.87 16.65 36.25
C GLN A 156 -31.23 15.42 35.58
N LEU A 157 -29.90 15.28 35.62
CA LEU A 157 -29.16 14.12 35.12
C LEU A 157 -29.13 12.95 36.12
N GLY A 158 -29.26 13.21 37.43
CA GLY A 158 -29.26 12.19 38.49
C GLY A 158 -27.93 11.44 38.62
N THR A 159 -27.96 10.17 39.02
CA THR A 159 -26.78 9.28 39.12
C THR A 159 -26.87 8.12 38.12
N SER A 160 -25.79 7.33 37.96
CA SER A 160 -25.82 6.15 37.09
C SER A 160 -26.77 5.05 37.59
N GLN A 161 -26.99 4.95 38.90
CA GLN A 161 -27.91 3.98 39.51
C GLN A 161 -29.35 4.51 39.64
N SER A 162 -29.54 5.83 39.58
CA SER A 162 -30.85 6.49 39.61
C SER A 162 -30.85 7.68 38.66
N PRO A 163 -31.10 7.45 37.35
CA PRO A 163 -31.11 8.50 36.34
C PRO A 163 -32.15 9.56 36.66
N GLY A 164 -31.79 10.83 36.52
CA GLY A 164 -32.72 11.94 36.68
C GLY A 164 -33.67 12.04 35.49
N LYS A 165 -34.69 12.90 35.61
CA LYS A 165 -35.76 13.05 34.60
C LYS A 165 -35.20 13.31 33.19
N LEU A 166 -34.24 14.23 33.04
CA LEU A 166 -33.69 14.59 31.72
C LEU A 166 -32.92 13.43 31.10
N ALA A 167 -32.16 12.67 31.89
CA ALA A 167 -31.44 11.50 31.40
C ALA A 167 -32.38 10.39 30.94
N LEU A 168 -33.45 10.11 31.71
CA LEU A 168 -34.46 9.12 31.36
C LEU A 168 -35.28 9.53 30.14
N ASP A 169 -35.67 10.81 30.05
CA ASP A 169 -36.43 11.36 28.93
C ASP A 169 -35.61 11.34 27.63
N LEU A 170 -34.28 11.50 27.70
CA LEU A 170 -33.36 11.33 26.57
C LEU A 170 -33.19 9.86 26.16
N GLU A 171 -33.05 8.95 27.14
CA GLU A 171 -32.91 7.50 26.89
C GLU A 171 -34.18 6.89 26.27
N THR A 172 -35.35 7.44 26.60
CA THR A 172 -36.66 7.01 26.08
C THR A 172 -37.12 7.77 24.85
N GLY A 173 -36.38 8.81 24.42
CA GLY A 173 -36.70 9.62 23.23
C GLY A 173 -37.88 10.58 23.42
N VAL A 174 -38.33 10.80 24.66
CA VAL A 174 -39.33 11.83 25.00
C VAL A 174 -38.79 13.23 24.75
N VAL A 175 -37.49 13.42 24.98
CA VAL A 175 -36.76 14.67 24.74
C VAL A 175 -35.67 14.46 23.70
N LYS A 176 -35.43 15.49 22.87
CA LYS A 176 -34.40 15.47 21.82
C LYS A 176 -33.03 15.90 22.35
N PRO A 177 -31.92 15.47 21.71
CA PRO A 177 -30.56 15.87 22.09
C PRO A 177 -30.32 17.39 22.14
N GLU A 178 -31.06 18.18 21.35
CA GLU A 178 -31.00 19.65 21.36
C GLU A 178 -31.34 20.27 22.72
N GLN A 179 -32.24 19.64 23.49
CA GLN A 179 -32.55 20.10 24.84
C GLN A 179 -31.32 19.99 25.74
N LEU A 180 -30.51 18.93 25.60
CA LEU A 180 -29.28 18.75 26.38
C LEU A 180 -28.25 19.84 26.07
N VAL A 181 -28.19 20.31 24.82
CA VAL A 181 -27.35 21.46 24.42
C VAL A 181 -27.80 22.73 25.16
N THR A 182 -29.11 23.00 25.18
CA THR A 182 -29.68 24.18 25.84
C THR A 182 -29.41 24.18 27.34
N GLU A 183 -29.64 23.05 28.01
CA GLU A 183 -29.38 22.91 29.44
C GLU A 183 -27.88 22.99 29.77
N ALA A 184 -27.00 22.47 28.91
CA ALA A 184 -25.56 22.61 29.08
C ALA A 184 -25.08 24.07 28.95
N ILE A 185 -25.63 24.84 28.00
CA ILE A 185 -25.35 26.29 27.87
C ILE A 185 -25.81 27.05 29.13
N ALA A 186 -26.95 26.67 29.71
CA ALA A 186 -27.43 27.27 30.96
C ALA A 186 -26.57 26.90 32.19
N ALA A 187 -25.96 25.71 32.17
CA ALA A 187 -25.13 25.20 33.25
C ALA A 187 -23.65 25.65 33.18
N GLY A 188 -23.13 26.08 32.03
CA GLY A 188 -21.71 26.41 31.91
C GLY A 188 -21.31 27.07 30.60
N ASP A 189 -20.01 27.24 30.42
CA ASP A 189 -19.42 27.80 29.20
C ASP A 189 -19.15 26.68 28.20
N LEU A 190 -19.97 26.61 27.16
CA LEU A 190 -19.82 25.70 26.02
C LEU A 190 -19.15 26.43 24.87
N GLN A 191 -17.94 26.02 24.49
CA GLN A 191 -17.16 26.65 23.42
C GLN A 191 -16.88 25.69 22.27
N VAL A 192 -17.02 26.17 21.04
CA VAL A 192 -16.58 25.46 19.84
C VAL A 192 -15.11 25.78 19.61
N ILE A 193 -14.27 24.75 19.50
CA ILE A 193 -12.83 24.85 19.18
C ILE A 193 -12.60 24.54 17.70
N ILE A 194 -13.21 23.47 17.19
CA ILE A 194 -13.22 23.10 15.77
C ILE A 194 -14.68 22.91 15.36
N SER A 195 -15.10 23.56 14.27
CA SER A 195 -16.47 23.49 13.76
C SER A 195 -16.53 22.64 12.50
N ASN A 196 -17.56 21.80 12.43
CA ASN A 196 -17.94 20.97 11.30
C ASN A 196 -19.03 21.61 10.42
N GLY A 197 -19.25 22.93 10.53
CA GLY A 197 -20.31 23.66 9.85
C GLY A 197 -21.71 23.53 10.50
N ARG A 198 -21.96 22.51 11.33
CA ARG A 198 -23.19 22.43 12.14
C ARG A 198 -23.09 23.29 13.40
N TRP A 199 -21.94 23.26 14.06
CA TRP A 199 -21.63 24.25 15.08
C TRP A 199 -21.35 25.61 14.43
N ARG A 200 -21.72 26.69 15.12
CA ARG A 200 -21.19 28.05 14.86
C ARG A 200 -19.64 28.06 14.75
N PRO A 201 -19.03 29.09 14.12
CA PRO A 201 -17.58 29.26 14.10
C PRO A 201 -17.00 29.30 15.52
N ARG A 202 -15.67 29.07 15.65
CA ARG A 202 -14.95 29.01 16.93
C ARG A 202 -15.41 30.12 17.89
N GLY A 203 -15.83 29.74 19.12
CA GLY A 203 -16.33 30.64 20.16
C GLY A 203 -17.46 30.05 21.03
N ALA A 204 -17.90 30.79 22.06
CA ALA A 204 -18.86 30.37 23.10
C ALA A 204 -20.33 30.28 22.66
N VAL A 205 -20.92 29.08 22.53
CA VAL A 205 -22.29 28.84 22.04
C VAL A 205 -23.33 29.60 22.87
N THR A 206 -24.04 30.56 22.27
CA THR A 206 -24.97 31.48 22.98
C THR A 206 -26.45 31.27 22.65
N GLU A 207 -26.79 30.60 21.55
CA GLU A 207 -28.17 30.42 21.07
C GLU A 207 -28.33 29.05 20.38
N HIS A 208 -29.56 28.72 19.96
CA HIS A 208 -29.89 27.47 19.24
C HIS A 208 -28.93 27.23 18.06
N VAL A 209 -28.55 25.97 17.85
CA VAL A 209 -27.70 25.51 16.75
C VAL A 209 -28.42 25.80 15.42
N VAL A 210 -28.02 26.84 14.68
CA VAL A 210 -28.53 27.10 13.33
C VAL A 210 -27.50 26.58 12.32
N PRO A 211 -27.77 25.47 11.60
CA PRO A 211 -26.90 25.04 10.52
C PRO A 211 -26.88 26.11 9.42
N GLY A 212 -25.69 26.51 8.96
CA GLY A 212 -25.61 27.49 7.87
C GLY A 212 -24.18 27.77 7.43
N PRO A 213 -23.97 28.33 6.23
CA PRO A 213 -22.66 28.77 5.79
C PRO A 213 -22.23 29.97 6.64
N TRP A 214 -21.40 29.71 7.64
CA TRP A 214 -20.89 30.75 8.52
C TRP A 214 -19.75 31.51 7.89
N GLN A 215 -19.76 32.84 8.00
CA GLN A 215 -18.55 33.61 7.71
C GLN A 215 -17.50 33.31 8.77
N ARG A 216 -16.30 32.92 8.33
CA ARG A 216 -15.13 32.71 9.20
C ARG A 216 -14.93 33.93 10.10
N ASN A 217 -14.71 33.77 11.39
CA ASN A 217 -14.29 34.84 12.32
C ASN A 217 -12.83 34.64 12.74
N VAL A 218 -12.14 35.72 13.13
CA VAL A 218 -10.81 35.59 13.74
C VAL A 218 -11.05 35.17 15.19
N PRO A 219 -10.48 34.03 15.64
CA PRO A 219 -10.78 33.51 16.96
C PRO A 219 -10.18 34.39 18.05
N GLU A 220 -10.75 34.33 19.26
CA GLU A 220 -10.18 35.02 20.42
C GLU A 220 -8.78 34.50 20.77
N ARG A 221 -8.58 33.19 20.64
CA ARG A 221 -7.29 32.52 20.77
C ARG A 221 -6.99 31.73 19.50
N VAL A 222 -5.82 31.98 18.92
CA VAL A 222 -5.31 31.24 17.76
C VAL A 222 -4.85 29.86 18.22
N SER A 223 -5.20 28.81 17.47
CA SER A 223 -4.70 27.47 17.75
C SER A 223 -3.24 27.34 17.30
N LEU A 224 -2.41 26.79 18.18
CA LEU A 224 -0.97 26.64 18.00
C LEU A 224 -0.58 25.16 18.00
N GLY A 225 0.54 24.88 17.33
CA GLY A 225 1.18 23.57 17.38
C GLY A 225 1.90 23.30 18.71
N ALA A 226 2.59 22.17 18.76
CA ALA A 226 3.48 21.82 19.86
C ALA A 226 4.68 22.77 19.91
N VAL A 227 5.36 22.81 21.05
CA VAL A 227 6.57 23.60 21.25
C VAL A 227 7.79 22.82 20.78
N PHE A 228 8.59 23.45 19.92
CA PHE A 228 9.80 22.89 19.32
C PHE A 228 11.04 23.74 19.59
N GLN A 229 12.22 23.16 19.41
CA GLN A 229 13.50 23.86 19.64
C GLN A 229 13.98 24.63 18.40
N SER A 230 13.38 24.37 17.24
CA SER A 230 13.70 25.10 16.00
C SER A 230 12.44 25.44 15.18
N ALA A 231 12.55 26.49 14.36
CA ALA A 231 11.50 26.85 13.41
C ALA A 231 11.26 25.76 12.35
N ASP A 232 12.30 25.02 11.97
CA ASP A 232 12.22 23.94 10.97
C ASP A 232 11.41 22.75 11.50
N GLU A 233 11.60 22.37 12.78
CA GLU A 233 10.79 21.34 13.43
C GLU A 233 9.32 21.76 13.57
N ALA A 234 9.06 23.01 13.95
CA ALA A 234 7.69 23.54 14.03
C ALA A 234 7.00 23.56 12.65
N ALA A 235 7.75 23.84 11.57
CA ALA A 235 7.24 23.78 10.20
C ALA A 235 6.97 22.33 9.76
N LEU A 236 7.84 21.38 10.10
CA LEU A 236 7.64 19.95 9.83
C LEU A 236 6.42 19.39 10.56
N ASP A 237 6.21 19.76 11.83
CA ASP A 237 5.01 19.41 12.59
C ASP A 237 3.75 20.01 11.95
N ARG A 238 3.79 21.29 11.56
CA ARG A 238 2.66 21.94 10.87
C ARG A 238 2.35 21.29 9.52
N TYR A 239 3.37 20.85 8.78
CA TYR A 239 3.19 20.07 7.54
C TYR A 239 2.51 18.71 7.82
N GLY A 240 2.92 18.01 8.89
CA GLY A 240 2.40 16.69 9.25
C GLY A 240 0.99 16.68 9.83
N ARG A 241 0.51 17.82 10.36
CA ARG A 241 -0.85 17.91 10.93
C ARG A 241 -1.94 17.90 9.87
N ASN A 242 -2.86 16.95 10.03
CA ASN A 242 -4.03 16.79 9.18
C ASN A 242 -5.08 17.87 9.48
N THR A 243 -5.01 19.01 8.78
CA THR A 243 -6.10 19.99 8.78
C THR A 243 -7.06 19.62 7.67
N LEU A 244 -8.04 18.80 8.03
CA LEU A 244 -9.12 18.31 7.18
C LEU A 244 -9.99 19.47 6.65
N GLN A 245 -10.55 19.25 5.46
CA GLN A 245 -11.32 20.20 4.65
C GLN A 245 -10.53 21.43 4.19
N ARG A 246 -9.63 21.22 3.23
CA ARG A 246 -9.14 22.32 2.38
C ARG A 246 -9.78 22.17 1.00
N ASP A 247 -10.57 23.15 0.62
CA ASP A 247 -11.21 23.23 -0.71
C ASP A 247 -10.17 23.08 -1.83
N GLU A 248 -10.57 22.39 -2.91
CA GLU A 248 -9.67 22.13 -4.05
C GLU A 248 -9.15 23.45 -4.64
N GLY A 249 -7.82 23.63 -4.59
CA GLY A 249 -7.14 24.77 -5.20
C GLY A 249 -7.01 26.04 -4.34
N GLN A 250 -7.53 26.07 -3.11
CA GLN A 250 -7.36 27.24 -2.24
C GLN A 250 -5.94 27.33 -1.65
N ILE A 251 -5.43 28.56 -1.52
CA ILE A 251 -4.14 28.85 -0.88
C ILE A 251 -4.37 29.06 0.62
N TRP A 252 -3.47 28.52 1.43
CA TRP A 252 -3.50 28.61 2.88
C TRP A 252 -2.19 29.20 3.39
N PHE A 253 -2.26 29.96 4.47
CA PHE A 253 -1.07 30.51 5.11
C PHE A 253 -1.16 30.53 6.63
N GLY A 254 0.00 30.58 7.27
CA GLY A 254 0.15 30.72 8.71
C GLY A 254 1.52 31.31 9.06
N PHE A 255 1.85 31.28 10.34
CA PHE A 255 3.08 31.86 10.89
C PHE A 255 3.78 30.86 11.81
N ILE A 256 5.11 30.84 11.77
CA ILE A 256 5.93 30.27 12.84
C ILE A 256 6.28 31.41 13.79
N LEU A 257 5.99 31.22 15.07
CA LEU A 257 6.26 32.18 16.14
C LEU A 257 7.50 31.75 16.93
N LYS A 258 8.35 32.70 17.32
CA LYS A 258 9.52 32.50 18.20
C LYS A 258 9.27 33.16 19.56
N HIS A 259 9.68 32.50 20.63
CA HIS A 259 9.71 33.08 21.97
C HIS A 259 10.82 34.14 22.09
N LYS A 260 10.52 35.30 22.68
CA LYS A 260 11.44 36.47 22.74
C LYS A 260 12.78 36.18 23.44
N ALA A 261 12.80 35.26 24.40
CA ALA A 261 13.96 34.98 25.26
C ALA A 261 14.43 33.51 25.26
N LYS A 262 13.80 32.62 24.49
CA LYS A 262 14.08 31.18 24.49
C LYS A 262 14.07 30.64 23.06
N GLU A 263 14.83 29.59 22.80
CA GLU A 263 14.77 28.84 21.54
C GLU A 263 13.55 27.90 21.57
N GLU A 264 12.37 28.52 21.58
CA GLU A 264 11.08 27.85 21.54
C GLU A 264 10.27 28.40 20.36
N TYR A 265 9.75 27.48 19.55
CA TYR A 265 9.03 27.79 18.32
C TYR A 265 7.69 27.06 18.29
N VAL A 266 6.65 27.73 17.79
CA VAL A 266 5.31 27.17 17.61
C VAL A 266 4.73 27.60 16.26
N ALA A 267 3.95 26.73 15.63
CA ALA A 267 3.27 27.05 14.38
C ALA A 267 1.81 27.47 14.63
N SER A 268 1.35 28.58 14.06
CA SER A 268 -0.07 28.97 14.07
C SER A 268 -0.89 28.09 13.15
N GLU A 269 -2.19 27.97 13.41
CA GLU A 269 -3.14 27.37 12.46
C GLU A 269 -3.05 28.03 11.09
N LEU A 270 -3.44 27.29 10.05
CA LEU A 270 -3.48 27.81 8.69
C LEU A 270 -4.84 28.43 8.41
N VAL A 271 -4.85 29.54 7.70
CA VAL A 271 -6.05 30.25 7.29
C VAL A 271 -6.13 30.33 5.78
N PRO A 272 -7.33 30.20 5.19
CA PRO A 272 -7.49 30.24 3.74
C PRO A 272 -7.39 31.68 3.24
N VAL A 273 -6.78 31.87 2.07
CA VAL A 273 -6.83 33.14 1.34
C VAL A 273 -8.23 33.31 0.76
N SER A 274 -8.93 34.37 1.19
CA SER A 274 -10.31 34.67 0.79
C SER A 274 -10.45 36.18 0.53
N PHE A 275 -10.42 36.56 -0.74
CA PHE A 275 -10.54 37.97 -1.15
C PHE A 275 -11.97 38.50 -0.88
N PRO A 276 -12.14 39.76 -0.43
CA PRO A 276 -11.13 40.80 -0.14
C PRO A 276 -10.54 40.77 1.27
N ARG A 277 -11.08 39.94 2.16
CA ARG A 277 -10.85 40.00 3.61
C ARG A 277 -9.50 39.43 4.03
N ASP A 278 -9.22 38.20 3.62
CA ASP A 278 -8.06 37.42 4.03
C ASP A 278 -7.04 37.38 2.89
N LYS A 279 -5.98 38.18 3.04
CA LYS A 279 -4.86 38.29 2.10
C LYS A 279 -3.67 37.50 2.61
N LEU A 280 -2.84 37.00 1.70
CA LEU A 280 -1.67 36.18 2.05
C LEU A 280 -0.74 36.91 3.04
N PHE A 281 -0.40 36.24 4.14
CA PHE A 281 0.43 36.72 5.26
C PHE A 281 -0.07 37.99 5.97
N LEU A 282 -1.37 38.26 5.91
CA LEU A 282 -1.96 39.35 6.65
C LEU A 282 -2.20 38.95 8.12
N GLU A 283 -1.50 39.57 9.06
CA GLU A 283 -1.57 39.22 10.50
C GLU A 283 -3.00 39.27 11.06
N ARG A 284 -3.81 40.28 10.71
CA ARG A 284 -5.20 40.40 11.17
C ARG A 284 -6.12 39.27 10.69
N SER A 285 -5.69 38.45 9.73
CA SER A 285 -6.43 37.27 9.29
C SER A 285 -6.23 36.09 10.23
N VAL A 286 -5.17 36.09 11.05
CA VAL A 286 -4.84 35.02 12.01
C VAL A 286 -4.99 35.53 13.43
N PHE A 287 -4.39 36.67 13.76
CA PHE A 287 -4.33 37.23 15.12
C PHE A 287 -5.34 38.34 15.32
N ARG A 288 -5.93 38.39 16.52
CA ARG A 288 -6.81 39.47 16.95
C ARG A 288 -6.04 40.79 17.07
N TYR A 289 -6.71 41.88 16.74
CA TYR A 289 -6.23 43.24 16.94
C TYR A 289 -6.85 43.81 18.23
N ASN A 290 -6.03 44.21 19.19
CA ASN A 290 -6.50 44.72 20.48
C ASN A 290 -6.96 46.21 20.37
N ARG A 291 -7.61 46.72 21.42
CA ARG A 291 -8.11 48.11 21.45
C ARG A 291 -6.98 49.17 21.46
N SER A 292 -5.75 48.78 21.80
CA SER A 292 -4.55 49.63 21.82
C SER A 292 -3.79 49.65 20.48
N GLY A 293 -4.26 48.94 19.45
CA GLY A 293 -3.65 48.96 18.12
C GLY A 293 -2.51 47.95 17.89
N GLU A 294 -2.36 46.97 18.78
CA GLU A 294 -1.37 45.91 18.68
C GLU A 294 -2.03 44.54 18.44
N TYR A 295 -1.29 43.62 17.84
CA TYR A 295 -1.75 42.25 17.66
C TYR A 295 -1.62 41.47 18.97
N ALA A 296 -2.66 40.71 19.31
CA ALA A 296 -2.66 39.82 20.47
C ALA A 296 -1.90 38.52 20.13
N TYR A 297 -0.58 38.54 20.30
CA TYR A 297 0.26 37.35 20.22
C TYR A 297 0.21 36.55 21.53
N PRO A 298 0.48 35.23 21.49
CA PRO A 298 0.69 34.44 22.71
C PRO A 298 1.80 35.04 23.56
N GLU A 299 1.68 34.98 24.89
CA GLU A 299 2.61 35.65 25.82
C GLU A 299 4.07 35.37 25.47
N SER A 300 4.84 36.43 25.24
CA SER A 300 6.27 36.38 24.87
C SER A 300 6.61 35.72 23.52
N PHE A 301 5.63 35.41 22.67
CA PHE A 301 5.84 34.95 21.30
C PHE A 301 5.61 36.07 20.28
N THR A 302 6.31 35.98 19.15
CA THR A 302 6.22 36.94 18.04
C THR A 302 6.44 36.26 16.70
N PRO A 303 5.83 36.76 15.60
CA PRO A 303 6.06 36.20 14.27
C PRO A 303 7.54 36.18 13.88
N HIS A 304 7.99 35.03 13.39
CA HIS A 304 9.38 34.78 12.97
C HIS A 304 9.46 34.40 11.49
N SER A 305 8.61 33.45 11.04
CA SER A 305 8.59 32.98 9.65
C SER A 305 7.16 32.84 9.13
N TYR A 306 7.03 32.82 7.81
CA TYR A 306 5.77 32.56 7.11
C TYR A 306 5.64 31.08 6.75
N PHE A 307 4.42 30.55 6.73
CA PHE A 307 4.11 29.21 6.24
C PHE A 307 3.08 29.30 5.11
N TYR A 308 3.38 28.73 3.95
CA TYR A 308 2.52 28.68 2.78
C TYR A 308 2.16 27.23 2.47
N SER A 309 0.90 26.98 2.12
CA SER A 309 0.45 25.67 1.65
C SER A 309 -0.62 25.83 0.58
N ARG A 310 -0.56 25.00 -0.46
CA ARG A 310 -1.57 24.97 -1.52
C ARG A 310 -2.02 23.54 -1.76
N GLN A 311 -3.30 23.36 -2.07
CA GLN A 311 -3.85 22.08 -2.52
C GLN A 311 -3.90 22.01 -4.05
N ARG A 312 -3.86 20.80 -4.62
CA ARG A 312 -3.97 20.58 -6.07
C ARG A 312 -5.23 21.28 -6.60
N GLY A 313 -5.06 22.23 -7.51
CA GLY A 313 -6.15 22.94 -8.18
C GLY A 313 -6.28 22.46 -9.62
N LYS A 314 -7.51 22.24 -10.10
CA LYS A 314 -7.77 21.71 -11.46
C LYS A 314 -7.48 22.68 -12.61
N HIS A 315 -7.18 23.96 -12.36
CA HIS A 315 -7.16 24.95 -13.43
C HIS A 315 -6.12 26.07 -13.23
N GLU A 316 -4.90 25.86 -13.73
CA GLU A 316 -4.04 26.97 -14.16
C GLU A 316 -3.91 26.98 -15.69
N ARG A 317 -4.05 28.16 -16.31
CA ARG A 317 -4.14 28.32 -17.77
C ARG A 317 -2.81 28.10 -18.50
N ASP A 318 -1.69 28.25 -17.81
CA ASP A 318 -0.32 28.24 -18.34
C ASP A 318 0.46 27.05 -17.76
N ALA A 319 1.20 26.32 -18.60
CA ALA A 319 1.98 25.14 -18.23
C ALA A 319 3.05 25.45 -17.18
N SER A 320 3.79 26.56 -17.31
CA SER A 320 4.85 26.91 -16.35
C SER A 320 4.27 27.29 -14.99
N ARG A 321 3.15 28.01 -14.96
CA ARG A 321 2.49 28.37 -13.71
C ARG A 321 1.86 27.15 -13.04
N ARG A 322 1.22 26.28 -13.82
CA ARG A 322 0.66 25.01 -13.32
C ARG A 322 1.74 24.15 -12.67
N TRP A 323 2.90 24.02 -13.31
CA TRP A 323 4.04 23.32 -12.75
C TRP A 323 4.50 23.96 -11.43
N LEU A 324 4.64 25.29 -11.37
CA LEU A 324 5.03 26.00 -10.14
C LEU A 324 3.98 25.87 -9.03
N ALA A 325 2.70 25.83 -9.38
CA ALA A 325 1.62 25.63 -8.41
C ALA A 325 1.62 24.23 -7.80
N GLU A 326 2.08 23.22 -8.55
CA GLU A 326 2.16 21.82 -8.11
C GLU A 326 3.45 21.49 -7.36
N HIS A 327 4.57 22.05 -7.81
CA HIS A 327 5.91 21.70 -7.32
C HIS A 327 6.61 22.82 -6.57
N PHE A 328 6.15 24.08 -6.58
CA PHE A 328 6.83 25.16 -5.85
C PHE A 328 5.82 26.23 -5.37
N ILE A 329 6.10 27.50 -5.64
CA ILE A 329 5.24 28.65 -5.38
C ILE A 329 5.21 29.53 -6.64
N VAL A 330 4.04 30.08 -6.96
CA VAL A 330 3.90 30.97 -8.12
C VAL A 330 4.55 32.33 -7.83
N PRO A 331 5.11 33.04 -8.84
CA PRO A 331 5.92 34.25 -8.61
C PRO A 331 5.18 35.35 -7.84
N LYS A 332 3.86 35.49 -8.04
CA LYS A 332 3.02 36.48 -7.35
C LYS A 332 3.00 36.26 -5.83
N ASP A 333 2.90 35.01 -5.40
CA ASP A 333 2.74 34.67 -3.99
C ASP A 333 4.10 34.74 -3.27
N LEU A 334 5.18 34.33 -3.96
CA LEU A 334 6.54 34.52 -3.48
C LEU A 334 6.88 36.01 -3.34
N TRP A 335 6.44 36.85 -4.29
CA TRP A 335 6.61 38.30 -4.20
C TRP A 335 6.00 38.89 -2.93
N VAL A 336 4.78 38.45 -2.55
CA VAL A 336 4.13 38.91 -1.30
C VAL A 336 4.99 38.53 -0.08
N ALA A 337 5.56 37.32 -0.07
CA ALA A 337 6.47 36.89 1.00
C ALA A 337 7.74 37.76 1.07
N VAL A 338 8.41 37.98 -0.07
CA VAL A 338 9.64 38.79 -0.15
C VAL A 338 9.38 40.23 0.27
N TYR A 339 8.28 40.82 -0.22
CA TYR A 339 7.88 42.18 0.11
C TYR A 339 7.62 42.34 1.62
N ASN A 340 6.88 41.41 2.22
CA ASN A 340 6.58 41.44 3.65
C ASN A 340 7.84 41.16 4.50
N ALA A 341 8.71 40.24 4.08
CA ALA A 341 9.97 39.93 4.75
C ALA A 341 10.92 41.14 4.81
N LYS A 342 11.00 41.95 3.75
CA LYS A 342 11.77 43.21 3.73
C LYS A 342 11.18 44.26 4.68
N LYS A 343 9.85 44.34 4.79
CA LYS A 343 9.17 45.32 5.67
C LYS A 343 9.16 44.93 7.15
N ARG A 344 9.22 43.64 7.46
CA ARG A 344 9.05 43.07 8.81
C ARG A 344 10.12 41.99 9.04
N PRO A 345 11.36 42.37 9.41
CA PRO A 345 12.43 41.41 9.69
C PRO A 345 12.14 40.60 10.97
N ALA A 346 12.74 39.41 11.07
CA ALA A 346 12.56 38.54 12.23
C ALA A 346 13.20 39.14 13.51
N ILE A 347 12.69 38.76 14.69
CA ILE A 347 13.17 39.30 15.98
C ILE A 347 14.65 38.96 16.21
N GLY A 348 15.45 39.98 16.53
CA GLY A 348 16.83 39.85 17.01
C GLY A 348 17.91 39.90 15.92
N ALA A 349 17.54 39.93 14.64
CA ALA A 349 18.49 40.08 13.53
C ALA A 349 17.92 40.99 12.44
N ARG A 350 18.75 41.80 11.77
CA ARG A 350 18.38 42.54 10.53
C ARG A 350 18.15 41.58 9.33
N VAL A 351 17.70 40.36 9.57
CA VAL A 351 17.57 39.29 8.59
C VAL A 351 16.09 39.19 8.16
N PRO A 352 15.81 39.15 6.84
CA PRO A 352 14.46 38.97 6.33
C PRO A 352 13.80 37.69 6.88
N ALA A 353 12.50 37.75 7.17
CA ALA A 353 11.74 36.58 7.61
C ALA A 353 11.74 35.45 6.56
N SER A 354 11.95 34.21 6.99
CA SER A 354 11.95 33.03 6.12
C SER A 354 10.53 32.61 5.73
N LEU A 355 10.41 31.87 4.63
CA LEU A 355 9.16 31.28 4.14
C LEU A 355 9.29 29.76 4.06
N TYR A 356 8.37 29.03 4.68
CA TYR A 356 8.18 27.60 4.48
C TYR A 356 7.10 27.37 3.42
N VAL A 357 7.37 26.54 2.42
CA VAL A 357 6.47 26.23 1.29
C VAL A 357 6.14 24.74 1.32
N SER A 358 4.90 24.41 1.66
CA SER A 358 4.32 23.07 1.51
C SER A 358 3.68 22.95 0.14
N THR A 359 4.26 22.10 -0.70
CA THR A 359 3.85 21.90 -2.09
C THR A 359 2.83 20.76 -2.22
N PRO A 360 1.91 20.82 -3.18
CA PRO A 360 0.93 19.74 -3.41
C PRO A 360 1.53 18.37 -3.75
N ASP A 361 2.76 18.31 -4.26
CA ASP A 361 3.48 17.06 -4.52
C ASP A 361 4.15 16.46 -3.26
N GLY A 362 4.01 17.12 -2.10
CA GLY A 362 4.45 16.61 -0.79
C GLY A 362 5.81 17.13 -0.32
N ALA A 363 6.47 18.05 -1.02
CA ALA A 363 7.70 18.65 -0.51
C ALA A 363 7.41 19.72 0.56
N LEU A 364 8.40 19.94 1.43
CA LEU A 364 8.47 21.10 2.31
C LEU A 364 9.79 21.81 2.06
N LEU A 365 9.71 23.04 1.58
CA LEU A 365 10.86 23.87 1.22
C LEU A 365 10.98 25.03 2.18
N LYS A 366 12.20 25.51 2.40
CA LYS A 366 12.52 26.71 3.17
C LYS A 366 13.22 27.69 2.26
N TYR A 367 12.66 28.88 2.13
CA TYR A 367 13.20 30.00 1.38
C TYR A 367 13.62 31.10 2.36
N VAL A 368 14.86 31.57 2.26
CA VAL A 368 15.41 32.67 3.06
C VAL A 368 15.87 33.77 2.11
N PRO A 369 15.19 34.93 2.09
CA PRO A 369 15.61 36.06 1.26
C PRO A 369 16.93 36.64 1.79
N ARG A 370 17.88 36.92 0.90
CA ARG A 370 19.07 37.69 1.27
C ARG A 370 18.70 39.16 1.49
N PRO A 371 19.36 39.88 2.42
CA PRO A 371 19.07 41.29 2.69
C PRO A 371 19.11 42.19 1.44
N ASP A 372 19.98 41.86 0.48
CA ASP A 372 20.24 42.57 -0.78
C ASP A 372 19.62 41.87 -2.01
N THR A 373 18.59 41.03 -1.82
CA THR A 373 18.01 40.26 -2.92
C THR A 373 17.47 41.17 -4.05
N PRO A 374 17.95 41.00 -5.29
CA PRO A 374 17.44 41.71 -6.46
C PRO A 374 16.10 41.12 -6.95
N LEU A 375 15.64 40.01 -6.37
CA LEU A 375 14.42 39.33 -6.78
C LEU A 375 13.21 40.24 -6.57
N PHE A 376 12.41 40.43 -7.63
CA PHE A 376 11.27 41.35 -7.69
C PHE A 376 11.60 42.84 -7.54
N ASP A 377 12.85 43.22 -7.76
CA ASP A 377 13.22 44.61 -7.93
C ASP A 377 12.92 45.07 -9.37
N ASN A 378 12.12 46.13 -9.51
CA ASN A 378 11.77 46.69 -10.81
C ASN A 378 12.94 47.47 -11.43
N ASP A 379 13.90 47.91 -10.61
CA ASP A 379 15.07 48.65 -11.07
C ASP A 379 16.17 47.72 -11.62
N VAL A 380 16.06 46.41 -11.35
CA VAL A 380 16.98 45.39 -11.86
C VAL A 380 16.39 44.73 -13.12
N PRO A 381 17.14 44.71 -14.25
CA PRO A 381 16.66 44.11 -15.50
C PRO A 381 16.20 42.67 -15.33
N ASN A 382 15.02 42.35 -15.87
CA ASN A 382 14.38 41.03 -15.81
C ASN A 382 14.00 40.50 -14.42
N MET A 383 14.10 41.31 -13.37
CA MET A 383 13.77 40.89 -12.00
C MET A 383 12.39 41.35 -11.51
N GLY A 384 11.78 42.36 -12.15
CA GLY A 384 10.43 42.81 -11.80
C GLY A 384 9.36 41.71 -11.95
N LEU A 385 8.35 41.71 -11.07
CA LEU A 385 7.30 40.67 -11.01
C LEU A 385 6.57 40.52 -12.34
N GLU A 386 6.16 41.62 -12.97
CA GLU A 386 5.44 41.62 -14.23
C GLU A 386 6.30 41.05 -15.37
N VAL A 387 7.61 41.31 -15.36
CA VAL A 387 8.55 40.81 -16.37
C VAL A 387 8.73 39.30 -16.22
N ILE A 388 8.95 38.80 -15.00
CA ILE A 388 9.04 37.37 -14.71
C ILE A 388 7.75 36.65 -15.13
N GLN A 389 6.60 37.19 -14.75
CA GLN A 389 5.30 36.60 -15.10
C GLN A 389 5.02 36.59 -16.60
N LYS A 390 5.48 37.60 -17.33
CA LYS A 390 5.37 37.70 -18.79
C LYS A 390 6.31 36.72 -19.49
N ASN A 391 7.53 36.54 -18.99
CA ASN A 391 8.50 35.60 -19.55
C ASN A 391 8.05 34.15 -19.37
N LEU A 392 7.50 33.80 -18.20
CA LEU A 392 6.88 32.49 -17.97
C LEU A 392 5.67 32.26 -18.88
N ALA A 393 4.76 33.23 -18.97
CA ALA A 393 3.56 33.11 -19.81
C ALA A 393 3.85 33.02 -21.32
N LYS A 394 4.99 33.57 -21.77
CA LYS A 394 5.45 33.48 -23.16
C LYS A 394 6.36 32.27 -23.43
N GLY A 395 6.69 31.48 -22.41
CA GLY A 395 7.65 30.36 -22.53
C GLY A 395 9.09 30.79 -22.82
N VAL A 396 9.45 32.06 -22.57
CA VAL A 396 10.82 32.57 -22.71
C VAL A 396 11.72 32.04 -21.60
N SER A 397 11.16 31.86 -20.40
CA SER A 397 11.79 31.20 -19.26
C SER A 397 10.92 30.04 -18.82
N SER A 398 11.51 28.89 -18.55
CA SER A 398 10.81 27.74 -17.98
C SER A 398 10.55 27.92 -16.47
N ALA A 399 9.71 27.06 -15.90
CA ALA A 399 9.48 27.03 -14.45
C ALA A 399 10.76 26.67 -13.68
N THR A 400 11.59 25.78 -14.22
CA THR A 400 12.88 25.41 -13.65
C THR A 400 13.87 26.58 -13.70
N ASP A 401 13.87 27.39 -14.77
CA ASP A 401 14.71 28.60 -14.83
C ASP A 401 14.35 29.59 -13.72
N PHE A 402 13.06 29.72 -13.41
CA PHE A 402 12.62 30.54 -12.28
C PHE A 402 13.11 29.98 -10.93
N VAL A 403 13.06 28.66 -10.72
CA VAL A 403 13.62 28.04 -9.51
C VAL A 403 15.14 28.27 -9.40
N THR A 404 15.88 28.06 -10.48
CA THR A 404 17.33 28.31 -10.53
C THR A 404 17.65 29.78 -10.29
N MET A 405 16.82 30.71 -10.79
CA MET A 405 16.94 32.14 -10.51
C MET A 405 16.77 32.44 -9.01
N VAL A 406 15.74 31.86 -8.37
CA VAL A 406 15.50 32.00 -6.93
C VAL A 406 16.69 31.44 -6.12
N ALA A 407 17.14 30.22 -6.41
CA ALA A 407 18.27 29.58 -5.72
C ALA A 407 19.62 30.27 -5.94
N ARG A 408 19.79 31.02 -7.04
CA ARG A 408 21.00 31.80 -7.32
C ARG A 408 21.09 33.05 -6.44
N HIS A 409 19.97 33.74 -6.27
CA HIS A 409 19.92 35.04 -5.60
C HIS A 409 19.62 34.93 -4.10
N ASP A 410 18.92 33.88 -3.68
CA ASP A 410 18.49 33.65 -2.31
C ASP A 410 18.83 32.22 -1.86
N GLU A 411 18.61 31.92 -0.58
CA GLU A 411 18.83 30.56 -0.06
C GLU A 411 17.53 29.76 -0.13
N LEU A 412 17.56 28.63 -0.85
CA LEU A 412 16.46 27.69 -0.97
C LEU A 412 16.93 26.32 -0.46
N GLN A 413 16.16 25.70 0.43
CA GLN A 413 16.49 24.42 1.06
C GLN A 413 15.30 23.47 1.03
N VAL A 414 15.54 22.20 0.70
CA VAL A 414 14.56 21.12 0.79
C VAL A 414 14.64 20.49 2.18
N LEU A 415 13.57 20.65 2.98
CA LEU A 415 13.44 20.02 4.30
C LEU A 415 12.78 18.64 4.20
N ARG A 416 11.78 18.52 3.32
CA ARG A 416 11.10 17.25 3.01
C ARG A 416 11.09 17.00 1.51
N THR A 417 11.42 15.79 1.07
CA THR A 417 11.49 15.44 -0.35
C THR A 417 10.13 15.13 -0.98
N SER A 418 10.05 15.28 -2.30
CA SER A 418 8.96 14.82 -3.18
C SER A 418 9.54 14.17 -4.45
N ALA A 419 8.68 13.72 -5.37
CA ALA A 419 9.14 13.23 -6.67
C ALA A 419 9.86 14.31 -7.50
N CYS A 420 9.49 15.59 -7.36
CA CYS A 420 10.17 16.71 -7.99
C CYS A 420 11.40 17.14 -7.17
N TRP A 421 11.26 17.29 -5.85
CA TRP A 421 12.33 17.67 -4.91
C TRP A 421 12.94 16.44 -4.26
N ASP A 422 13.73 15.70 -5.02
CA ASP A 422 14.22 14.37 -4.66
C ASP A 422 15.48 14.35 -3.78
N ARG A 423 16.01 15.51 -3.42
CA ARG A 423 17.24 15.68 -2.64
C ARG A 423 17.00 16.65 -1.49
N LYS A 424 17.34 16.24 -0.26
CA LYS A 424 17.34 17.14 0.91
C LYS A 424 18.54 18.08 0.90
N GLY A 425 18.38 19.23 1.54
CA GLY A 425 19.45 20.21 1.73
C GLY A 425 19.35 21.41 0.80
N LEU A 426 20.46 22.14 0.67
CA LEU A 426 20.52 23.37 -0.12
C LEU A 426 20.33 23.08 -1.62
N VAL A 427 19.50 23.91 -2.26
CA VAL A 427 19.26 23.89 -3.70
C VAL A 427 20.30 24.80 -4.35
N ASP A 428 21.14 24.23 -5.20
CA ASP A 428 22.14 24.97 -5.95
C ASP A 428 21.69 25.26 -7.39
N THR A 429 22.57 25.89 -8.17
CA THR A 429 22.29 26.22 -9.58
C THR A 429 22.33 25.03 -10.53
N ARG A 430 22.81 23.86 -10.08
CA ARG A 430 22.81 22.60 -10.84
C ARG A 430 21.60 21.74 -10.50
N TRP A 431 20.70 22.25 -9.66
CA TRP A 431 19.45 21.59 -9.35
C TRP A 431 18.63 21.37 -10.61
N ALA A 432 18.10 20.16 -10.73
CA ALA A 432 17.16 19.74 -11.74
C ALA A 432 16.03 18.96 -11.05
N PRO A 433 14.77 19.13 -11.48
CA PRO A 433 13.66 18.38 -10.93
C PRO A 433 13.84 16.88 -11.22
N SER A 434 13.45 16.03 -10.26
CA SER A 434 13.31 14.58 -10.49
C SER A 434 14.59 13.87 -11.00
N GLN A 435 15.78 14.37 -10.68
CA GLN A 435 17.07 13.83 -11.13
C GLN A 435 17.31 12.35 -10.72
N ASN A 436 16.78 11.94 -9.57
CA ASN A 436 16.81 10.59 -8.99
C ASN A 436 15.49 9.84 -9.18
N LEU A 437 14.58 10.34 -10.04
CA LEU A 437 13.31 9.69 -10.29
C LEU A 437 13.56 8.29 -10.85
N GLN A 438 13.09 7.29 -10.11
CA GLN A 438 13.20 5.91 -10.50
C GLN A 438 11.99 5.47 -11.31
N ARG A 439 12.23 4.52 -12.22
CA ARG A 439 11.19 3.72 -12.85
C ARG A 439 10.23 3.16 -11.79
N ARG A 440 8.93 3.20 -12.07
CA ARG A 440 7.95 2.43 -11.28
C ARG A 440 8.18 0.93 -11.48
N SER A 441 8.30 0.19 -10.38
CA SER A 441 8.32 -1.26 -10.40
C SER A 441 7.02 -1.81 -10.99
N LEU A 442 7.13 -2.90 -11.74
CA LEU A 442 5.99 -3.57 -12.36
C LEU A 442 5.92 -5.03 -11.90
N GLY A 443 4.69 -5.52 -11.74
CA GLY A 443 4.42 -6.93 -11.53
C GLY A 443 4.70 -7.81 -12.76
N PRO A 444 4.49 -9.13 -12.65
CA PRO A 444 4.66 -10.05 -13.76
C PRO A 444 3.55 -9.86 -14.82
N LEU A 445 3.73 -10.54 -15.96
CA LEU A 445 2.76 -10.55 -17.05
C LEU A 445 1.63 -11.54 -16.79
N PHE A 446 0.41 -11.11 -17.07
CA PHE A 446 -0.84 -11.85 -16.94
C PHE A 446 -1.63 -11.89 -18.25
N LEU A 447 -2.49 -12.88 -18.38
CA LEU A 447 -3.41 -13.02 -19.51
C LEU A 447 -4.54 -11.98 -19.45
N THR A 448 -5.03 -11.65 -18.26
CA THR A 448 -6.15 -10.71 -18.07
C THR A 448 -5.77 -9.56 -17.14
N ALA A 449 -6.43 -8.42 -17.32
CA ALA A 449 -6.32 -7.28 -16.40
C ALA A 449 -6.81 -7.63 -14.98
N ASP A 450 -7.76 -8.56 -14.86
CA ASP A 450 -8.31 -8.98 -13.57
C ASP A 450 -7.26 -9.74 -12.74
N ASP A 451 -6.48 -10.63 -13.36
CA ASP A 451 -5.39 -11.34 -12.67
C ASP A 451 -4.27 -10.37 -12.23
N ALA A 452 -3.95 -9.38 -13.09
CA ALA A 452 -3.01 -8.32 -12.74
C ALA A 452 -3.50 -7.48 -11.54
N ALA A 453 -4.81 -7.20 -11.47
CA ALA A 453 -5.42 -6.51 -10.33
C ALA A 453 -5.37 -7.35 -9.05
N VAL A 454 -5.67 -8.66 -9.13
CA VAL A 454 -5.58 -9.57 -7.98
C VAL A 454 -4.14 -9.69 -7.47
N HIS A 455 -3.15 -9.71 -8.37
CA HIS A 455 -1.75 -9.68 -7.99
C HIS A 455 -1.37 -8.36 -7.29
N ALA A 456 -1.79 -7.21 -7.85
CA ALA A 456 -1.54 -5.91 -7.25
C ALA A 456 -2.17 -5.80 -5.85
N ARG A 457 -3.39 -6.35 -5.67
CA ARG A 457 -4.02 -6.46 -4.35
C ARG A 457 -3.14 -7.23 -3.36
N SER A 458 -2.54 -8.35 -3.78
CA SER A 458 -1.69 -9.15 -2.88
C SER A 458 -0.40 -8.44 -2.46
N GLN A 459 -0.01 -7.36 -3.14
CA GLN A 459 1.13 -6.52 -2.76
C GLN A 459 0.75 -5.43 -1.75
N VAL A 460 -0.54 -5.16 -1.54
CA VAL A 460 -1.00 -4.17 -0.54
C VAL A 460 -0.85 -4.78 0.87
N PRO A 461 -0.16 -4.10 1.81
CA PRO A 461 -0.02 -4.60 3.17
C PRO A 461 -1.38 -4.79 3.87
N ALA A 462 -1.59 -5.93 4.54
CA ALA A 462 -2.83 -6.20 5.26
C ALA A 462 -3.09 -5.19 6.41
N SER A 463 -2.03 -4.62 6.98
CA SER A 463 -2.06 -3.60 8.04
C SER A 463 -1.93 -2.17 7.50
N ALA A 464 -2.27 -1.94 6.22
CA ALA A 464 -2.17 -0.63 5.61
C ALA A 464 -3.06 0.40 6.32
N THR A 465 -2.44 1.50 6.78
CA THR A 465 -3.12 2.65 7.39
C THR A 465 -3.40 3.77 6.38
N SER A 466 -2.82 3.67 5.18
CA SER A 466 -3.01 4.53 4.02
C SER A 466 -3.72 3.78 2.88
N ALA A 467 -4.38 4.53 2.01
CA ALA A 467 -4.84 3.97 0.74
C ALA A 467 -3.68 3.83 -0.24
N PHE A 468 -3.72 2.78 -1.04
CA PHE A 468 -2.75 2.49 -2.10
C PHE A 468 -3.43 2.58 -3.46
N GLY A 469 -2.69 2.92 -4.49
CA GLY A 469 -3.20 2.92 -5.87
C GLY A 469 -2.12 2.66 -6.88
N GLY A 470 -2.56 2.40 -8.12
CA GLY A 470 -1.68 2.14 -9.25
C GLY A 470 -2.44 1.92 -10.54
N LEU A 471 -1.71 1.51 -11.58
CA LEU A 471 -2.22 1.37 -12.94
C LEU A 471 -2.06 -0.06 -13.44
N ILE A 472 -2.99 -0.47 -14.31
CA ILE A 472 -2.84 -1.69 -15.11
C ILE A 472 -2.53 -1.26 -16.54
N LEU A 473 -1.47 -1.84 -17.08
CA LEU A 473 -0.96 -1.59 -18.41
C LEU A 473 -1.25 -2.80 -19.30
N GLN A 474 -1.55 -2.56 -20.56
CA GLN A 474 -1.65 -3.55 -21.61
C GLN A 474 -0.49 -3.38 -22.59
N ARG A 475 0.24 -4.46 -22.85
CA ARG A 475 1.31 -4.53 -23.84
C ARG A 475 0.77 -4.81 -25.25
N SER A 476 1.52 -4.53 -26.31
CA SER A 476 1.05 -4.75 -27.70
C SER A 476 0.67 -6.20 -28.01
N ASP A 477 1.28 -7.17 -27.33
CA ASP A 477 0.97 -8.60 -27.46
C ASP A 477 -0.33 -9.02 -26.73
N GLY A 478 -1.04 -8.06 -26.13
CA GLY A 478 -2.31 -8.26 -25.45
C GLY A 478 -2.19 -8.74 -24.00
N ARG A 479 -0.97 -8.86 -23.45
CA ARG A 479 -0.76 -9.20 -22.04
C ARG A 479 -0.90 -7.98 -21.12
N TYR A 480 -1.21 -8.25 -19.87
CA TYR A 480 -1.44 -7.22 -18.85
C TYR A 480 -0.40 -7.31 -17.74
N LEU A 481 -0.07 -6.17 -17.15
CA LEU A 481 0.76 -6.07 -15.95
C LEU A 481 0.29 -4.89 -15.10
N ALA A 482 0.53 -4.95 -13.80
CA ALA A 482 0.21 -3.86 -12.89
C ALA A 482 1.50 -3.16 -12.43
N THR A 483 1.42 -1.84 -12.19
CA THR A 483 2.44 -1.17 -11.37
C THR A 483 2.37 -1.69 -9.95
N ASP A 484 3.46 -1.65 -9.20
CA ASP A 484 3.41 -1.91 -7.76
C ASP A 484 2.53 -0.84 -7.05
N PRO A 485 1.79 -1.21 -5.99
CA PRO A 485 0.94 -0.26 -5.28
C PRO A 485 1.77 0.82 -4.59
N VAL A 486 1.37 2.09 -4.75
CA VAL A 486 1.98 3.23 -4.06
C VAL A 486 0.97 3.93 -3.17
N ASP A 487 1.43 4.57 -2.10
CA ASP A 487 0.58 5.44 -1.28
C ASP A 487 -0.08 6.51 -2.18
N ILE A 488 -1.41 6.59 -2.08
CA ILE A 488 -2.19 7.62 -2.77
C ILE A 488 -2.74 8.63 -1.75
N PRO A 489 -2.74 9.92 -2.10
CA PRO A 489 -3.24 10.97 -1.22
C PRO A 489 -4.77 10.96 -1.14
N ARG A 490 -5.47 10.33 -2.08
CA ARG A 490 -6.93 10.16 -2.12
C ARG A 490 -7.29 9.04 -3.10
N GLU A 491 -8.51 8.52 -3.00
CA GLU A 491 -8.99 7.44 -3.86
C GLU A 491 -9.09 7.85 -5.35
N ASP A 492 -9.55 9.07 -5.64
CA ASP A 492 -9.58 9.66 -6.98
C ASP A 492 -8.26 10.39 -7.32
N PHE A 493 -7.20 9.60 -7.49
CA PHE A 493 -5.90 10.10 -7.93
C PHE A 493 -5.78 10.13 -9.46
N ASP A 494 -5.03 11.10 -9.99
CA ASP A 494 -4.75 11.16 -11.44
C ASP A 494 -3.67 10.14 -11.83
N THR A 495 -3.73 9.62 -13.06
CA THR A 495 -2.69 8.77 -13.66
C THR A 495 -1.28 9.37 -13.57
N THR A 496 -1.16 10.70 -13.60
CA THR A 496 0.13 11.41 -13.47
C THR A 496 0.78 11.26 -12.10
N TRP A 497 0.03 10.83 -11.08
CA TRP A 497 0.59 10.46 -9.77
C TRP A 497 1.49 9.22 -9.87
N ILE A 498 1.12 8.27 -10.73
CA ILE A 498 1.87 7.03 -10.92
C ILE A 498 2.98 7.24 -11.93
N PHE A 499 2.66 7.79 -13.11
CA PHE A 499 3.64 8.18 -14.12
C PHE A 499 3.53 9.68 -14.39
N SER A 500 4.38 10.47 -13.75
CA SER A 500 4.45 11.92 -14.00
C SER A 500 4.93 12.22 -15.42
N ASP A 501 4.64 13.42 -15.91
CA ASP A 501 5.13 13.88 -17.22
C ASP A 501 6.66 13.81 -17.27
N ALA A 502 7.35 14.16 -16.16
CA ALA A 502 8.80 14.02 -16.03
C ALA A 502 9.27 12.56 -16.15
N ALA A 503 8.52 11.59 -15.64
CA ALA A 503 8.84 10.16 -15.80
C ALA A 503 8.78 9.76 -17.28
N ILE A 504 7.78 10.27 -18.01
CA ILE A 504 7.60 10.00 -19.43
C ILE A 504 8.72 10.64 -20.25
N GLU A 505 9.05 11.90 -19.98
CA GLU A 505 10.15 12.63 -20.65
C GLU A 505 11.52 11.97 -20.43
N LEU A 506 11.76 11.42 -19.23
CA LEU A 506 12.97 10.66 -18.90
C LEU A 506 12.96 9.22 -19.44
N GLY A 507 11.95 8.82 -20.22
CA GLY A 507 11.84 7.47 -20.78
C GLY A 507 11.60 6.38 -19.74
N GLN A 508 11.07 6.73 -18.56
CA GLN A 508 10.77 5.79 -17.47
C GLN A 508 9.42 5.10 -17.64
N PHE A 509 8.57 5.58 -18.55
CA PHE A 509 7.34 4.90 -18.91
C PHE A 509 7.66 3.58 -19.66
N PRO A 510 7.04 2.45 -19.30
CA PRO A 510 7.36 1.16 -19.91
C PRO A 510 7.10 1.19 -21.43
N PRO A 511 8.09 0.82 -22.26
CA PRO A 511 7.90 0.78 -23.71
C PRO A 511 6.81 -0.20 -24.09
N ASP A 512 6.17 0.02 -25.23
CA ASP A 512 5.16 -0.90 -25.79
C ASP A 512 3.94 -1.17 -24.90
N CYS A 513 3.67 -0.29 -23.94
CA CYS A 513 2.56 -0.41 -22.99
C CYS A 513 1.55 0.74 -23.13
N THR A 514 0.30 0.46 -22.80
CA THR A 514 -0.75 1.48 -22.71
C THR A 514 -1.56 1.33 -21.43
N ILE A 515 -1.98 2.44 -20.83
CA ILE A 515 -2.78 2.41 -19.60
C ILE A 515 -4.23 2.00 -19.96
N VAL A 516 -4.72 0.95 -19.31
CA VAL A 516 -6.08 0.40 -19.53
C VAL A 516 -6.95 0.41 -18.28
N ALA A 517 -6.36 0.47 -17.09
CA ALA A 517 -7.12 0.55 -15.83
C ALA A 517 -6.38 1.31 -14.73
N ARG A 518 -7.15 1.76 -13.74
CA ARG A 518 -6.67 2.28 -12.46
C ARG A 518 -7.17 1.39 -11.33
N TYR A 519 -6.31 1.02 -10.39
CA TYR A 519 -6.73 0.33 -9.17
C TYR A 519 -6.46 1.19 -7.93
N ARG A 520 -7.27 0.99 -6.90
CA ARG A 520 -7.09 1.62 -5.58
C ARG A 520 -7.50 0.67 -4.47
N SER A 521 -6.90 0.80 -3.29
CA SER A 521 -7.37 0.20 -2.06
C SER A 521 -8.08 1.23 -1.20
N ARG A 522 -8.90 0.75 -0.28
CA ARG A 522 -9.52 1.57 0.76
C ARG A 522 -9.19 0.99 2.13
N VAL A 523 -8.98 1.88 3.09
CA VAL A 523 -8.79 1.52 4.49
C VAL A 523 -10.17 1.43 5.15
N GLN A 524 -10.41 0.36 5.92
CA GLN A 524 -11.65 0.22 6.66
C GLN A 524 -11.79 1.33 7.70
N ARG A 525 -12.95 1.98 7.78
CA ARG A 525 -13.25 2.97 8.81
C ARG A 525 -14.74 3.05 9.12
N ALA A 526 -15.05 3.72 10.23
CA ALA A 526 -16.40 4.17 10.52
C ALA A 526 -16.72 5.46 9.72
N LEU A 527 -17.94 5.54 9.21
CA LEU A 527 -18.42 6.58 8.31
C LEU A 527 -19.23 7.66 9.06
N PRO A 528 -19.19 8.93 8.62
CA PRO A 528 -19.94 10.04 9.21
C PRO A 528 -21.40 10.12 8.73
N VAL A 529 -21.97 9.01 8.26
CA VAL A 529 -23.35 8.92 7.75
C VAL A 529 -24.12 7.82 8.48
N LEU A 530 -25.41 8.04 8.73
CA LEU A 530 -26.31 7.04 9.28
C LEU A 530 -26.84 6.15 8.15
N LEU A 531 -26.50 4.87 8.15
CA LEU A 531 -26.89 3.89 7.13
C LEU A 531 -27.33 2.58 7.79
N SER A 532 -28.19 1.82 7.10
CA SER A 532 -28.48 0.43 7.47
C SER A 532 -27.18 -0.40 7.48
N ALA A 533 -27.15 -1.51 8.21
CA ALA A 533 -25.96 -2.37 8.28
C ALA A 533 -25.47 -2.80 6.88
N ALA A 534 -26.40 -3.18 5.99
CA ALA A 534 -26.11 -3.58 4.62
C ALA A 534 -25.58 -2.43 3.75
N ASP A 535 -26.24 -1.26 3.81
CA ASP A 535 -25.83 -0.08 3.04
C ASP A 535 -24.49 0.49 3.51
N LYS A 536 -24.21 0.42 4.83
CA LYS A 536 -22.93 0.79 5.42
C LYS A 536 -21.79 -0.08 4.87
N GLU A 537 -21.97 -1.40 4.88
CA GLU A 537 -20.98 -2.33 4.33
C GLU A 537 -20.82 -2.12 2.82
N LEU A 538 -21.92 -1.89 2.09
CA LEU A 538 -21.87 -1.61 0.65
C LEU A 538 -21.15 -0.32 0.30
N TYR A 539 -21.45 0.78 0.99
CA TYR A 539 -20.81 2.07 0.75
C TYR A 539 -19.30 2.01 1.02
N GLY A 540 -18.89 1.29 2.08
CA GLY A 540 -17.48 1.04 2.40
C GLY A 540 -16.75 0.14 1.38
N ASN A 541 -17.47 -0.73 0.67
CA ASN A 541 -16.91 -1.71 -0.27
C ASN A 541 -17.25 -1.44 -1.75
N MET A 542 -17.66 -0.21 -2.10
CA MET A 542 -17.93 0.25 -3.47
C MET A 542 -17.12 1.51 -3.82
N LEU A 543 -16.74 1.71 -5.09
CA LEU A 543 -16.00 2.90 -5.56
C LEU A 543 -16.67 4.20 -5.07
N SER A 544 -15.85 5.19 -4.66
CA SER A 544 -16.35 6.48 -4.19
C SER A 544 -17.15 7.22 -5.27
N VAL A 545 -18.06 8.10 -4.84
CA VAL A 545 -18.84 8.94 -5.76
C VAL A 545 -17.93 9.83 -6.61
N ASP A 546 -16.85 10.41 -6.04
CA ASP A 546 -15.89 11.21 -6.81
C ASP A 546 -15.16 10.37 -7.84
N SER A 547 -14.66 9.19 -7.46
CA SER A 547 -13.94 8.30 -8.38
C SER A 547 -14.79 7.95 -9.59
N ILE A 548 -16.08 7.64 -9.37
CA ILE A 548 -17.04 7.34 -10.42
C ILE A 548 -17.30 8.60 -11.27
N TYR A 549 -17.60 9.74 -10.64
CA TYR A 549 -17.91 10.98 -11.33
C TYR A 549 -16.74 11.50 -12.18
N THR A 550 -15.53 11.54 -11.63
CA THR A 550 -14.31 11.94 -12.37
C THR A 550 -14.09 11.04 -13.57
N ALA A 551 -14.35 9.75 -13.44
CA ALA A 551 -14.16 8.82 -14.52
C ALA A 551 -15.27 8.95 -15.61
N PHE A 552 -16.49 9.41 -15.28
CA PHE A 552 -17.49 9.86 -16.28
C PHE A 552 -17.08 11.13 -17.02
N MET A 553 -16.44 12.07 -16.33
CA MET A 553 -16.04 13.36 -16.91
C MET A 553 -14.77 13.28 -17.77
N ARG A 554 -14.06 12.14 -17.75
CA ARG A 554 -12.82 11.95 -18.52
C ARG A 554 -13.13 11.84 -20.01
N ARG A 555 -12.54 12.74 -20.82
CA ARG A 555 -12.77 12.82 -22.27
C ARG A 555 -11.81 11.99 -23.12
N THR A 556 -10.70 11.52 -22.55
CA THR A 556 -9.55 11.00 -23.32
C THR A 556 -9.54 9.50 -23.52
N ARG A 557 -9.92 8.71 -22.50
CA ARG A 557 -9.90 7.24 -22.57
C ARG A 557 -10.80 6.63 -21.50
N LEU A 558 -11.60 5.63 -21.88
CA LEU A 558 -12.34 4.79 -20.94
C LEU A 558 -11.35 3.85 -20.26
N LEU A 559 -11.15 4.04 -18.96
CA LEU A 559 -10.34 3.16 -18.12
C LEU A 559 -11.26 2.31 -17.27
N ASP A 560 -10.82 1.08 -16.98
CA ASP A 560 -11.46 0.28 -15.96
C ASP A 560 -11.04 0.78 -14.57
N GLU A 561 -12.00 0.90 -13.66
CA GLU A 561 -11.79 1.40 -12.31
C GLU A 561 -11.94 0.22 -11.33
N TYR A 562 -10.83 -0.17 -10.69
CA TYR A 562 -10.79 -1.26 -9.72
C TYR A 562 -10.74 -0.72 -8.28
N LEU A 563 -11.52 -1.35 -7.40
CA LEU A 563 -11.45 -1.16 -5.94
C LEU A 563 -11.02 -2.47 -5.27
N PHE A 564 -9.96 -2.40 -4.47
CA PHE A 564 -9.61 -3.41 -3.48
C PHE A 564 -10.35 -3.08 -2.19
N ALA A 565 -11.52 -3.67 -2.04
CA ALA A 565 -12.41 -3.38 -0.94
C ALA A 565 -11.90 -4.00 0.38
N PRO A 566 -12.16 -3.33 1.53
CA PRO A 566 -11.77 -3.81 2.85
C PRO A 566 -12.29 -5.22 3.22
N ASP A 567 -13.45 -5.62 2.68
CA ASP A 567 -14.09 -6.92 2.95
C ASP A 567 -13.41 -8.12 2.26
N GLY A 568 -12.33 -7.91 1.51
CA GLY A 568 -11.68 -8.96 0.72
C GLY A 568 -12.05 -8.95 -0.76
N SER A 569 -13.11 -8.24 -1.17
CA SER A 569 -13.59 -8.25 -2.55
C SER A 569 -12.81 -7.31 -3.46
N THR A 570 -12.69 -7.70 -4.72
CA THR A 570 -12.12 -6.84 -5.78
C THR A 570 -13.21 -6.54 -6.78
N ILE A 571 -13.58 -5.27 -6.89
CA ILE A 571 -14.67 -4.81 -7.75
C ILE A 571 -14.08 -4.06 -8.94
N ARG A 572 -14.52 -4.40 -10.15
CA ARG A 572 -14.19 -3.71 -11.40
C ARG A 572 -15.43 -3.01 -11.92
N TYR A 573 -15.30 -1.72 -12.18
CA TYR A 573 -16.33 -0.95 -12.85
C TYR A 573 -15.78 -0.34 -14.14
N ARG A 574 -16.48 -0.58 -15.25
CA ARG A 574 -16.27 0.13 -16.51
C ARG A 574 -17.47 1.00 -16.77
N ILE A 575 -17.19 2.26 -17.02
CA ILE A 575 -18.18 3.30 -17.13
C ILE A 575 -18.91 3.22 -18.46
N GLY A 576 -20.24 3.36 -18.40
CA GLY A 576 -21.07 3.54 -19.60
C GLY A 576 -21.48 5.00 -19.78
N THR A 577 -22.75 5.25 -20.14
CA THR A 577 -23.21 6.58 -20.59
C THR A 577 -23.71 7.43 -19.43
N TRP A 578 -23.11 8.61 -19.21
CA TRP A 578 -23.47 9.53 -18.11
C TRP A 578 -24.91 10.01 -18.20
N GLU A 579 -25.41 10.29 -19.40
CA GLU A 579 -26.77 10.80 -19.63
C GLU A 579 -27.85 9.85 -19.10
N ARG A 580 -27.60 8.52 -19.16
CA ARG A 580 -28.52 7.51 -18.65
C ARG A 580 -28.62 7.54 -17.13
N ILE A 581 -27.48 7.62 -16.44
CA ILE A 581 -27.45 7.76 -14.97
C ILE A 581 -28.11 9.07 -14.55
N ARG A 582 -27.81 10.16 -15.26
CA ARG A 582 -28.35 11.48 -14.98
C ARG A 582 -29.89 11.46 -14.99
N ALA A 583 -30.49 10.82 -15.99
CA ALA A 583 -31.93 10.65 -16.09
C ALA A 583 -32.49 9.80 -14.95
N ASP A 584 -31.86 8.66 -14.65
CA ASP A 584 -32.29 7.75 -13.58
C ASP A 584 -32.19 8.37 -12.18
N LEU A 585 -31.16 9.20 -11.93
CA LEU A 585 -31.01 9.95 -10.68
C LEU A 585 -32.07 11.05 -10.56
N ALA A 586 -32.32 11.79 -11.64
CA ALA A 586 -33.35 12.80 -11.67
C ALA A 586 -34.72 12.21 -11.32
N ILE A 587 -35.07 11.04 -11.88
CA ILE A 587 -36.34 10.34 -11.57
C ILE A 587 -36.41 9.92 -10.10
N ALA A 588 -35.35 9.31 -9.56
CA ALA A 588 -35.36 8.81 -8.18
C ALA A 588 -35.53 9.93 -7.13
N ILE A 589 -35.03 11.13 -7.43
CA ILE A 589 -34.99 12.25 -6.48
C ILE A 589 -36.11 13.27 -6.75
N SER A 590 -36.73 13.25 -7.93
CA SER A 590 -37.92 14.08 -8.24
C SER A 590 -39.14 13.75 -7.38
N LEU A 591 -39.14 12.61 -6.67
CA LEU A 591 -40.17 12.25 -5.68
C LEU A 591 -39.95 12.93 -4.31
N SER A 592 -38.78 13.53 -4.06
CA SER A 592 -38.40 14.18 -2.79
C SER A 592 -37.98 15.65 -2.92
N GLY A 593 -37.76 16.20 -4.12
CA GLY A 593 -37.44 17.63 -4.31
C GLY A 593 -36.98 18.01 -5.73
N LYS A 594 -36.79 19.32 -5.98
CA LYS A 594 -36.34 19.87 -7.27
C LYS A 594 -34.90 19.40 -7.58
N PRO A 595 -34.60 18.81 -8.75
CA PRO A 595 -33.24 18.45 -9.13
C PRO A 595 -32.33 19.68 -9.21
N ALA A 596 -31.10 19.57 -8.70
CA ALA A 596 -30.08 20.61 -8.83
C ALA A 596 -29.75 20.89 -10.30
N ARG A 597 -29.41 22.15 -10.62
CA ARG A 597 -29.04 22.56 -11.99
C ARG A 597 -27.80 21.81 -12.51
N ASP A 598 -26.86 21.52 -11.61
CA ASP A 598 -25.64 20.75 -11.88
C ASP A 598 -25.63 19.50 -10.99
N LEU A 599 -25.70 18.32 -11.60
CA LEU A 599 -25.61 17.02 -10.93
C LEU A 599 -24.12 16.66 -10.78
N ASP A 600 -23.48 17.20 -9.76
CA ASP A 600 -22.07 16.95 -9.46
C ASP A 600 -21.87 15.89 -8.35
N ALA A 601 -20.62 15.51 -8.11
CA ALA A 601 -20.27 14.49 -7.12
C ALA A 601 -20.68 14.90 -5.69
N THR A 602 -20.50 16.18 -5.33
CA THR A 602 -20.85 16.74 -4.02
C THR A 602 -22.33 16.57 -3.74
N TRP A 603 -23.17 16.92 -4.71
CA TRP A 603 -24.61 16.79 -4.59
C TRP A 603 -25.04 15.34 -4.37
N ILE A 604 -24.49 14.38 -5.12
CA ILE A 604 -24.82 12.95 -4.94
C ILE A 604 -24.47 12.47 -3.52
N LYS A 605 -23.31 12.87 -2.99
CA LYS A 605 -22.93 12.54 -1.60
C LYS A 605 -23.87 13.16 -0.58
N GLU A 606 -24.25 14.42 -0.75
CA GLU A 606 -25.22 15.07 0.13
C GLU A 606 -26.55 14.31 0.16
N GLN A 607 -27.01 13.78 -0.97
CA GLN A 607 -28.24 12.97 -1.03
C GLN A 607 -28.10 11.64 -0.27
N ILE A 608 -26.93 10.99 -0.35
CA ILE A 608 -26.62 9.78 0.45
C ILE A 608 -26.56 10.12 1.94
N HIS A 609 -25.91 11.23 2.30
CA HIS A 609 -25.76 11.67 3.69
C HIS A 609 -27.08 12.10 4.32
N ALA A 610 -27.99 12.65 3.51
CA ALA A 610 -29.35 12.97 3.91
C ALA A 610 -30.29 11.75 3.95
N GLY A 611 -29.84 10.56 3.54
CA GLY A 611 -30.65 9.34 3.48
C GLY A 611 -31.71 9.32 2.36
N THR A 612 -31.69 10.29 1.44
CA THR A 612 -32.62 10.36 0.31
C THR A 612 -32.27 9.38 -0.82
N LEU A 613 -30.99 9.02 -0.94
CA LEU A 613 -30.48 8.02 -1.89
C LEU A 613 -29.71 6.95 -1.11
N THR A 614 -30.19 5.70 -1.11
CA THR A 614 -29.45 4.61 -0.44
C THR A 614 -28.27 4.13 -1.29
N PRO A 615 -27.16 3.71 -0.68
CA PRO A 615 -26.04 3.07 -1.38
C PRO A 615 -26.47 1.89 -2.26
N THR A 616 -27.42 1.07 -1.83
CA THR A 616 -27.98 -0.02 -2.65
C THR A 616 -28.68 0.49 -3.90
N ALA A 617 -29.49 1.55 -3.79
CA ALA A 617 -30.15 2.16 -4.95
C ALA A 617 -29.13 2.81 -5.90
N TRP A 618 -28.08 3.42 -5.36
CA TRP A 618 -26.96 3.95 -6.14
C TRP A 618 -26.26 2.85 -6.95
N VAL A 619 -25.89 1.73 -6.34
CA VAL A 619 -25.24 0.60 -7.02
C VAL A 619 -26.13 -0.01 -8.11
N LYS A 620 -27.43 -0.19 -7.84
CA LYS A 620 -28.39 -0.67 -8.87
C LYS A 620 -28.41 0.23 -10.11
N LYS A 621 -28.30 1.55 -9.94
CA LYS A 621 -28.21 2.49 -11.08
C LYS A 621 -26.89 2.35 -11.84
N LEU A 622 -25.77 2.13 -11.15
CA LEU A 622 -24.46 1.92 -11.76
C LEU A 622 -24.42 0.63 -12.59
N VAL A 623 -25.02 -0.45 -12.08
CA VAL A 623 -25.17 -1.73 -12.79
C VAL A 623 -25.96 -1.56 -14.09
N ASN A 624 -27.05 -0.80 -14.06
CA ASN A 624 -27.89 -0.58 -15.25
C ASN A 624 -27.25 0.30 -16.34
N SER A 625 -26.22 1.07 -15.99
CA SER A 625 -25.66 2.12 -16.84
C SER A 625 -24.22 1.85 -17.30
N GLY A 626 -23.50 0.95 -16.63
CA GLY A 626 -22.14 0.55 -16.94
C GLY A 626 -21.95 -0.95 -16.81
N TYR A 627 -20.69 -1.37 -16.73
CA TYR A 627 -20.30 -2.77 -16.59
C TYR A 627 -19.65 -2.97 -15.22
N LEU A 628 -20.33 -3.70 -14.33
CA LEU A 628 -19.86 -4.01 -12.99
C LEU A 628 -19.51 -5.50 -12.89
N LYS A 629 -18.31 -5.82 -12.41
CA LYS A 629 -17.84 -7.19 -12.24
C LYS A 629 -17.20 -7.38 -10.87
N VAL A 630 -17.61 -8.44 -10.19
CA VAL A 630 -16.94 -8.96 -8.99
C VAL A 630 -15.81 -9.88 -9.46
N VAL A 631 -14.56 -9.45 -9.26
CA VAL A 631 -13.36 -10.21 -9.63
C VAL A 631 -12.97 -11.18 -8.52
N THR A 632 -12.97 -10.69 -7.27
CA THR A 632 -12.82 -11.52 -6.07
C THR A 632 -14.05 -11.32 -5.21
N GLY A 633 -14.70 -12.41 -4.81
CA GLY A 633 -15.95 -12.37 -4.06
C GLY A 633 -15.78 -12.03 -2.58
N SER A 634 -16.89 -11.66 -1.94
CA SER A 634 -17.02 -11.52 -0.48
C SER A 634 -18.42 -11.95 -0.05
N ARG A 635 -18.69 -11.93 1.27
CA ARG A 635 -20.03 -12.21 1.79
C ARG A 635 -21.08 -11.22 1.25
N LEU A 636 -20.70 -9.96 1.08
CA LEU A 636 -21.58 -8.91 0.57
C LEU A 636 -21.87 -9.08 -0.93
N TRP A 637 -20.81 -9.25 -1.74
CA TRP A 637 -20.89 -9.24 -3.20
C TRP A 637 -21.21 -10.62 -3.82
N GLY A 638 -21.04 -11.70 -3.05
CA GLY A 638 -21.15 -13.07 -3.53
C GLY A 638 -19.91 -13.54 -4.30
N ALA A 639 -20.05 -14.66 -5.03
CA ALA A 639 -18.96 -15.23 -5.83
C ALA A 639 -18.57 -14.32 -7.03
N ALA A 640 -17.39 -14.53 -7.60
CA ALA A 640 -16.91 -13.78 -8.77
C ALA A 640 -17.86 -13.95 -9.96
N ARG A 641 -18.41 -12.84 -10.47
CA ARG A 641 -19.39 -12.80 -11.55
C ARG A 641 -19.50 -11.42 -12.17
N GLU A 642 -20.06 -11.37 -13.37
CA GLU A 642 -20.64 -10.13 -13.89
C GLU A 642 -21.94 -9.82 -13.14
N VAL A 643 -22.10 -8.58 -12.70
CA VAL A 643 -23.26 -8.14 -11.92
C VAL A 643 -24.29 -7.56 -12.87
N THR A 644 -25.31 -8.35 -13.21
CA THR A 644 -26.47 -7.89 -14.00
C THR A 644 -27.61 -7.41 -13.09
N GLU A 645 -27.76 -8.02 -11.92
CA GLU A 645 -28.69 -7.65 -10.86
C GLU A 645 -27.96 -7.74 -9.52
N PHE A 646 -28.18 -6.75 -8.64
CA PHE A 646 -27.49 -6.65 -7.36
C PHE A 646 -28.47 -6.68 -6.19
N GLU A 647 -28.24 -7.62 -5.28
CA GLU A 647 -28.82 -7.66 -3.93
C GLU A 647 -27.70 -7.96 -2.91
N PRO A 648 -27.65 -7.26 -1.76
CA PRO A 648 -26.69 -7.55 -0.70
C PRO A 648 -26.82 -8.97 -0.16
N TYR A 649 -25.68 -9.63 0.13
CA TYR A 649 -25.62 -10.96 0.73
C TYR A 649 -26.33 -12.06 -0.05
N GLN A 650 -26.45 -11.90 -1.37
CA GLN A 650 -27.12 -12.87 -2.22
C GLN A 650 -26.44 -14.25 -2.13
N THR A 651 -27.16 -15.24 -1.62
CA THR A 651 -26.73 -16.63 -1.60
C THR A 651 -26.96 -17.26 -2.97
N THR A 652 -25.93 -17.90 -3.53
CA THR A 652 -26.07 -18.68 -4.77
C THR A 652 -27.00 -19.86 -4.51
N PRO A 653 -28.10 -20.02 -5.28
CA PRO A 653 -29.01 -21.15 -5.11
C PRO A 653 -28.29 -22.47 -5.36
N HIS A 654 -28.58 -23.49 -4.54
CA HIS A 654 -28.06 -24.84 -4.72
C HIS A 654 -28.62 -25.45 -6.02
N THR A 655 -27.85 -25.41 -7.09
CA THR A 655 -28.18 -26.14 -8.32
C THR A 655 -28.01 -27.64 -8.10
N THR A 656 -28.96 -28.44 -8.57
CA THR A 656 -28.85 -29.91 -8.62
C THR A 656 -27.77 -30.32 -9.62
N GLY A 657 -26.54 -30.53 -9.14
CA GLY A 657 -25.38 -30.85 -9.95
C GLY A 657 -24.12 -30.19 -9.43
N TYR A 658 -23.06 -30.16 -10.24
CA TYR A 658 -21.86 -29.41 -9.91
C TYR A 658 -21.88 -27.98 -10.43
N PRO A 659 -21.26 -27.02 -9.73
CA PRO A 659 -21.22 -25.63 -10.20
C PRO A 659 -20.38 -25.54 -11.48
N ARG A 660 -21.02 -25.05 -12.55
CA ARG A 660 -20.33 -24.67 -13.81
C ARG A 660 -19.69 -23.30 -13.65
N ALA A 661 -18.61 -23.05 -14.39
CA ALA A 661 -17.98 -21.74 -14.45
C ALA A 661 -18.94 -20.72 -15.07
N LEU A 662 -19.20 -19.61 -14.35
CA LEU A 662 -19.94 -18.45 -14.86
C LEU A 662 -19.01 -17.43 -15.52
N VAL A 663 -17.74 -17.43 -15.12
CA VAL A 663 -16.69 -16.52 -15.58
C VAL A 663 -15.45 -17.34 -15.86
N GLY A 664 -14.54 -16.82 -16.70
CA GLY A 664 -13.22 -17.40 -16.88
C GLY A 664 -12.49 -17.62 -15.55
N PRO A 665 -11.63 -18.65 -15.46
CA PRO A 665 -10.89 -18.95 -14.25
C PRO A 665 -9.85 -17.87 -13.97
N ALA A 666 -9.41 -17.77 -12.72
CA ALA A 666 -8.20 -17.02 -12.40
C ALA A 666 -6.97 -17.75 -12.96
N TYR A 667 -6.00 -17.00 -13.48
CA TYR A 667 -4.79 -17.53 -14.09
C TYR A 667 -3.54 -17.18 -13.28
N SER A 668 -2.54 -18.06 -13.32
CA SER A 668 -1.19 -17.74 -12.89
C SER A 668 -0.57 -16.67 -13.79
N ALA A 669 0.52 -16.07 -13.35
CA ALA A 669 1.38 -15.29 -14.22
C ALA A 669 1.93 -16.16 -15.37
N VAL A 670 2.31 -15.52 -16.48
CA VAL A 670 2.82 -16.21 -17.67
C VAL A 670 4.26 -16.67 -17.44
N CYS A 671 4.53 -17.93 -17.75
CA CYS A 671 5.81 -18.60 -17.63
C CYS A 671 6.40 -18.97 -19.00
N ILE A 672 7.72 -19.19 -19.01
CA ILE A 672 8.44 -19.68 -20.19
C ILE A 672 8.49 -21.22 -20.26
N GLN A 673 8.09 -21.92 -19.20
CA GLN A 673 8.04 -23.38 -19.14
C GLN A 673 6.75 -23.88 -18.46
N GLU A 674 6.32 -25.08 -18.86
CA GLU A 674 5.15 -25.76 -18.31
C GLU A 674 5.29 -26.05 -16.80
N GLN A 675 6.47 -26.54 -16.38
CA GLN A 675 6.74 -26.90 -14.97
C GLN A 675 6.74 -25.68 -14.05
N ASP A 676 7.11 -24.50 -14.55
CA ASP A 676 7.08 -23.25 -13.78
C ASP A 676 5.65 -22.75 -13.61
N ALA A 677 4.79 -22.90 -14.62
CA ALA A 677 3.35 -22.62 -14.49
C ALA A 677 2.69 -23.54 -13.45
N ALA A 678 3.03 -24.83 -13.45
CA ALA A 678 2.58 -25.76 -12.42
C ALA A 678 3.06 -25.37 -11.01
N ARG A 679 4.31 -24.90 -10.89
CA ARG A 679 4.87 -24.41 -9.61
C ARG A 679 4.10 -23.21 -9.08
N LEU A 680 3.84 -22.22 -9.94
CA LEU A 680 3.07 -21.04 -9.54
C LEU A 680 1.64 -21.41 -9.11
N ALA A 681 0.95 -22.29 -9.85
CA ALA A 681 -0.37 -22.76 -9.46
C ALA A 681 -0.36 -23.56 -8.15
N HIS A 682 0.66 -24.38 -7.91
CA HIS A 682 0.85 -25.11 -6.65
C HIS A 682 0.97 -24.16 -5.45
N GLU A 683 1.72 -23.08 -5.60
CA GLU A 683 1.90 -22.06 -4.56
C GLU A 683 0.66 -21.19 -4.37
N GLN A 684 -0.11 -20.97 -5.44
CA GLN A 684 -1.32 -20.16 -5.46
C GLN A 684 -2.61 -20.97 -5.22
N ALA A 685 -2.49 -22.26 -4.88
CA ALA A 685 -3.63 -23.18 -4.68
C ALA A 685 -4.56 -22.79 -3.51
N GLY A 686 -4.18 -21.81 -2.68
CA GLY A 686 -5.04 -21.28 -1.61
C GLY A 686 -5.25 -22.27 -0.45
N SER A 687 -6.45 -22.25 0.15
CA SER A 687 -6.81 -23.12 1.26
C SER A 687 -7.03 -24.56 0.81
N ARG A 688 -6.22 -25.49 1.31
CA ARG A 688 -6.25 -26.93 0.97
C ARG A 688 -7.31 -27.70 1.78
N SER A 689 -8.54 -27.21 1.80
CA SER A 689 -9.66 -27.82 2.54
C SER A 689 -10.31 -29.00 1.82
N SER A 690 -10.16 -29.08 0.50
CA SER A 690 -10.74 -30.13 -0.35
C SER A 690 -9.84 -30.40 -1.56
N LEU A 691 -10.13 -31.50 -2.27
CA LEU A 691 -9.51 -31.79 -3.56
C LEU A 691 -9.81 -30.65 -4.54
N GLY A 692 -8.82 -30.19 -5.28
CA GLY A 692 -8.97 -29.19 -6.34
C GLY A 692 -8.31 -29.62 -7.64
N PHE A 693 -8.69 -29.02 -8.76
CA PHE A 693 -8.04 -29.25 -10.05
C PHE A 693 -8.03 -28.02 -10.95
N GLY A 694 -7.12 -28.02 -11.93
CA GLY A 694 -7.00 -27.00 -12.95
C GLY A 694 -6.23 -27.52 -14.18
N PHE A 695 -5.99 -26.63 -15.13
CA PHE A 695 -5.31 -26.94 -16.39
C PHE A 695 -4.09 -26.05 -16.58
N ILE A 696 -3.06 -26.60 -17.21
CA ILE A 696 -1.91 -25.87 -17.72
C ILE A 696 -2.12 -25.65 -19.20
N LEU A 697 -2.04 -24.39 -19.61
CA LEU A 697 -2.30 -23.96 -20.97
C LEU A 697 -1.00 -23.52 -21.64
N ARG A 698 -0.86 -23.87 -22.92
CA ARG A 698 0.25 -23.43 -23.78
C ARG A 698 -0.29 -22.49 -24.84
N ASN A 699 0.37 -21.35 -25.03
CA ASN A 699 0.10 -20.46 -26.14
C ASN A 699 0.70 -21.06 -27.42
N ALA A 700 -0.15 -21.30 -28.42
CA ALA A 700 0.25 -21.93 -29.68
C ALA A 700 1.14 -21.03 -30.55
N HIS A 701 1.14 -19.72 -30.32
CA HIS A 701 1.89 -18.76 -31.13
C HIS A 701 3.31 -18.50 -30.61
N ASP A 702 3.44 -18.17 -29.32
CA ASP A 702 4.72 -17.79 -28.72
C ASP A 702 5.34 -18.89 -27.82
N GLY A 703 4.62 -19.99 -27.60
CA GLY A 703 5.10 -21.11 -26.80
C GLY A 703 5.11 -20.88 -25.29
N SER A 704 4.58 -19.77 -24.78
CA SER A 704 4.48 -19.50 -23.34
C SER A 704 3.42 -20.33 -22.64
N PHE A 705 3.54 -20.46 -21.32
CA PHE A 705 2.69 -21.31 -20.49
C PHE A 705 2.03 -20.51 -19.36
N LEU A 706 0.86 -20.93 -18.93
CA LEU A 706 0.21 -20.45 -17.71
C LEU A 706 -0.70 -21.54 -17.17
N ALA A 707 -1.13 -21.43 -15.92
CA ALA A 707 -2.03 -22.39 -15.30
C ALA A 707 -3.29 -21.71 -14.79
N THR A 708 -4.42 -22.41 -14.82
CA THR A 708 -5.62 -21.97 -14.08
C THR A 708 -5.41 -22.25 -12.60
N LEU A 709 -5.89 -21.36 -11.73
CA LEU A 709 -5.90 -21.64 -10.30
C LEU A 709 -6.85 -22.82 -9.98
N PRO A 710 -6.49 -23.71 -9.04
CA PRO A 710 -7.28 -24.89 -8.75
C PRO A 710 -8.69 -24.55 -8.25
N VAL A 711 -9.70 -25.21 -8.82
CA VAL A 711 -11.11 -25.13 -8.40
C VAL A 711 -11.46 -26.37 -7.58
N SER A 712 -12.16 -26.18 -6.46
CA SER A 712 -12.56 -27.27 -5.57
C SER A 712 -13.51 -28.29 -6.23
N VAL A 713 -13.31 -29.56 -5.88
CA VAL A 713 -14.06 -30.73 -6.34
C VAL A 713 -14.72 -31.41 -5.14
N HIS A 714 -16.04 -31.55 -5.18
CA HIS A 714 -16.80 -32.34 -4.21
C HIS A 714 -17.29 -33.63 -4.88
N ASN A 715 -16.48 -34.69 -4.83
CA ASN A 715 -16.82 -36.06 -5.26
C ASN A 715 -17.55 -36.17 -6.60
N SER A 716 -17.05 -35.49 -7.63
CA SER A 716 -17.70 -35.42 -8.94
C SER A 716 -16.66 -35.25 -10.05
N ARG A 717 -17.05 -35.45 -11.32
CA ARG A 717 -16.11 -35.47 -12.47
C ARG A 717 -15.27 -34.20 -12.57
N LEU A 718 -14.00 -34.34 -12.99
CA LEU A 718 -13.07 -33.27 -13.38
C LEU A 718 -13.52 -32.63 -14.71
N ALA A 719 -14.71 -32.04 -14.69
CA ALA A 719 -15.39 -31.57 -15.89
C ALA A 719 -14.83 -30.22 -16.33
N TYR A 720 -14.57 -30.10 -17.62
CA TYR A 720 -13.96 -28.93 -18.24
C TYR A 720 -14.79 -27.65 -18.05
N ASP A 721 -16.13 -27.77 -18.08
CA ASP A 721 -17.10 -26.68 -17.89
C ASP A 721 -17.20 -26.14 -16.45
N ARG A 722 -16.43 -26.70 -15.50
CA ARG A 722 -16.23 -26.12 -14.15
C ARG A 722 -15.16 -25.05 -14.11
N VAL A 723 -14.16 -25.17 -14.98
CA VAL A 723 -13.01 -24.26 -15.01
C VAL A 723 -13.26 -23.20 -16.07
N PHE A 724 -13.80 -23.58 -17.23
CA PHE A 724 -14.05 -22.66 -18.34
C PHE A 724 -15.54 -22.52 -18.63
N PRO A 725 -16.09 -21.30 -18.79
CA PRO A 725 -17.49 -21.07 -19.15
C PRO A 725 -17.79 -21.36 -20.64
N GLY A 726 -16.95 -22.15 -21.32
CA GLY A 726 -16.98 -22.34 -22.77
C GLY A 726 -15.61 -22.72 -23.35
N VAL A 727 -15.13 -21.96 -24.33
CA VAL A 727 -13.88 -22.24 -25.06
C VAL A 727 -12.64 -21.78 -24.27
N LEU A 728 -11.48 -22.38 -24.54
CA LEU A 728 -10.18 -21.89 -24.06
C LEU A 728 -9.94 -20.42 -24.45
N PRO A 729 -9.08 -19.71 -23.70
CA PRO A 729 -8.58 -18.42 -24.13
C PRO A 729 -8.02 -18.45 -25.55
N TYR A 730 -8.18 -17.34 -26.26
CA TYR A 730 -7.72 -17.20 -27.64
C TYR A 730 -6.24 -17.61 -27.80
N ARG A 731 -5.97 -18.54 -28.74
CA ARG A 731 -4.64 -19.14 -29.04
C ARG A 731 -4.03 -20.04 -27.97
N PHE A 732 -4.74 -20.36 -26.90
CA PHE A 732 -4.27 -21.34 -25.92
C PHE A 732 -4.80 -22.74 -26.24
N VAL A 733 -3.94 -23.72 -26.00
CA VAL A 733 -4.27 -25.15 -26.05
C VAL A 733 -3.98 -25.78 -24.69
N ASP A 734 -4.73 -26.81 -24.35
CA ASP A 734 -4.48 -27.60 -23.14
C ASP A 734 -3.16 -28.36 -23.27
N SER A 735 -2.26 -28.17 -22.29
CA SER A 735 -0.93 -28.78 -22.22
C SER A 735 -0.82 -29.82 -21.11
N GLY A 736 -1.59 -29.70 -20.03
CA GLY A 736 -1.46 -30.55 -18.85
C GLY A 736 -2.55 -30.32 -17.81
N LEU A 737 -2.66 -31.25 -16.86
CA LEU A 737 -3.62 -31.20 -15.76
C LEU A 737 -2.89 -30.96 -14.45
N ILE A 738 -3.41 -30.10 -13.57
CA ILE A 738 -2.95 -29.99 -12.18
C ILE A 738 -4.05 -30.48 -11.22
N LEU A 739 -3.66 -31.37 -10.30
CA LEU A 739 -4.51 -31.91 -9.25
C LEU A 739 -3.93 -31.50 -7.89
N CYS A 740 -4.76 -30.96 -7.01
CA CYS A 740 -4.36 -30.43 -5.71
C CYS A 740 -5.05 -31.20 -4.59
N ALA A 741 -4.25 -31.86 -3.76
CA ALA A 741 -4.76 -32.60 -2.61
C ALA A 741 -5.17 -31.65 -1.47
N ALA A 742 -6.14 -32.12 -0.67
CA ALA A 742 -6.41 -31.53 0.63
C ALA A 742 -5.18 -31.68 1.55
N ALA A 743 -5.08 -30.84 2.58
CA ALA A 743 -3.96 -30.84 3.52
C ALA A 743 -3.79 -32.21 4.19
N THR A 744 -2.55 -32.71 4.22
CA THR A 744 -2.23 -34.02 4.80
C THR A 744 -2.33 -33.96 6.33
N PRO A 745 -3.14 -34.83 6.98
CA PRO A 745 -3.17 -34.92 8.44
C PRO A 745 -1.80 -35.25 9.04
N PRO A 746 -1.46 -34.74 10.24
CA PRO A 746 -0.23 -35.13 10.93
C PRO A 746 -0.32 -36.56 11.48
N GLY A 747 0.84 -37.24 11.58
CA GLY A 747 0.96 -38.54 12.26
C GLY A 747 0.48 -39.76 11.45
N LEU A 748 0.44 -39.66 10.13
CA LEU A 748 0.13 -40.77 9.25
C LEU A 748 1.28 -41.79 9.16
N SER A 749 0.94 -43.03 8.85
CA SER A 749 1.90 -44.07 8.49
C SER A 749 2.42 -43.86 7.06
N ASP A 750 3.68 -44.22 6.80
CA ASP A 750 4.32 -44.02 5.49
C ASP A 750 3.56 -44.66 4.31
N ASP A 751 2.81 -45.74 4.55
CA ASP A 751 2.03 -46.43 3.52
C ASP A 751 0.57 -45.90 3.39
N ASP A 752 0.19 -44.86 4.12
CA ASP A 752 -1.13 -44.24 4.02
C ASP A 752 -1.28 -43.44 2.72
N TYR A 753 -2.34 -43.72 1.94
CA TYR A 753 -2.58 -43.07 0.65
C TYR A 753 -2.70 -41.53 0.74
N ARG A 754 -3.02 -40.97 1.92
CA ARG A 754 -3.17 -39.52 2.14
C ARG A 754 -1.86 -38.74 2.08
N HIS A 755 -0.71 -39.41 1.99
CA HIS A 755 0.57 -38.80 1.59
C HIS A 755 0.62 -38.42 0.10
N PHE A 756 -0.30 -38.92 -0.72
CA PHE A 756 -0.39 -38.64 -2.14
C PHE A 756 -1.83 -38.27 -2.56
N PHE A 757 -2.55 -39.20 -3.20
CA PHE A 757 -3.91 -39.07 -3.70
C PHE A 757 -4.59 -40.44 -3.63
N SER A 758 -5.92 -40.48 -3.54
CA SER A 758 -6.62 -41.77 -3.62
C SER A 758 -6.47 -42.38 -5.02
N PRO A 759 -6.46 -43.72 -5.17
CA PRO A 759 -6.43 -44.36 -6.48
C PRO A 759 -7.57 -43.90 -7.41
N MET A 760 -8.73 -43.56 -6.84
CA MET A 760 -9.88 -43.03 -7.57
C MET A 760 -9.62 -41.62 -8.13
N ASP A 761 -8.98 -40.74 -7.36
CA ASP A 761 -8.61 -39.40 -7.84
C ASP A 761 -7.60 -39.47 -8.99
N VAL A 762 -6.63 -40.38 -8.89
CA VAL A 762 -5.64 -40.61 -9.94
C VAL A 762 -6.29 -41.17 -11.21
N SER A 763 -7.28 -42.06 -11.08
CA SER A 763 -8.06 -42.56 -12.22
C SER A 763 -8.83 -41.43 -12.91
N LEU A 764 -9.46 -40.53 -12.15
CA LEU A 764 -10.16 -39.38 -12.71
C LEU A 764 -9.19 -38.44 -13.45
N ALA A 765 -8.02 -38.20 -12.88
CA ALA A 765 -6.98 -37.38 -13.50
C ALA A 765 -6.45 -38.01 -14.80
N ARG A 766 -6.20 -39.32 -14.81
CA ARG A 766 -5.79 -40.09 -16.00
C ARG A 766 -6.82 -39.97 -17.12
N ASP A 767 -8.09 -40.18 -16.81
CA ASP A 767 -9.16 -40.13 -17.81
C ASP A 767 -9.30 -38.71 -18.38
N SER A 768 -9.14 -37.68 -17.55
CA SER A 768 -9.13 -36.28 -17.99
C SER A 768 -7.88 -35.91 -18.81
N ALA A 769 -6.74 -36.58 -18.60
CA ALA A 769 -5.50 -36.32 -19.32
C ALA A 769 -5.37 -37.10 -20.64
N ARG A 770 -6.27 -38.06 -20.89
CA ARG A 770 -6.25 -38.91 -22.09
C ARG A 770 -6.55 -38.11 -23.37
N THR A 771 -5.78 -38.41 -24.42
CA THR A 771 -5.92 -37.84 -25.77
C THR A 771 -5.90 -38.96 -26.81
N SER A 772 -6.17 -38.65 -28.09
CA SER A 772 -6.03 -39.61 -29.19
C SER A 772 -4.59 -40.11 -29.38
N ASN A 773 -3.60 -39.33 -28.92
CA ASN A 773 -2.18 -39.58 -29.17
C ASN A 773 -1.41 -40.02 -27.89
N GLY A 774 -2.12 -40.38 -26.82
CA GLY A 774 -1.53 -40.74 -25.52
C GLY A 774 -2.08 -39.91 -24.36
N TYR A 775 -1.24 -39.58 -23.38
CA TYR A 775 -1.64 -38.85 -22.17
C TYR A 775 -0.90 -37.53 -22.06
N ARG A 776 -1.62 -36.47 -21.67
CA ARG A 776 -1.02 -35.22 -21.21
C ARG A 776 -0.34 -35.43 -19.85
N PRO A 777 0.70 -34.64 -19.52
CA PRO A 777 1.31 -34.66 -18.19
C PRO A 777 0.30 -34.27 -17.10
N ILE A 778 0.39 -34.97 -15.97
CA ILE A 778 -0.41 -34.71 -14.77
C ILE A 778 0.51 -34.20 -13.67
N TYR A 779 0.17 -33.08 -13.08
CA TYR A 779 0.90 -32.46 -11.98
C TYR A 779 0.15 -32.69 -10.67
N PHE A 780 0.82 -33.32 -9.71
CA PHE A 780 0.26 -33.66 -8.41
C PHE A 780 0.82 -32.72 -7.36
N SER A 781 -0.02 -31.80 -6.91
CA SER A 781 0.25 -30.89 -5.79
C SER A 781 -0.21 -31.56 -4.49
N CYS A 782 0.70 -32.27 -3.83
CA CYS A 782 0.43 -33.05 -2.63
C CYS A 782 0.10 -32.16 -1.42
N GLY A 783 -0.60 -32.74 -0.44
CA GLY A 783 -1.07 -32.04 0.77
C GLY A 783 0.04 -31.70 1.76
N ASP A 784 1.21 -32.32 1.60
CA ASP A 784 2.43 -32.13 2.40
C ASP A 784 3.40 -31.10 1.79
N GLY A 785 3.02 -30.46 0.69
CA GLY A 785 3.81 -29.45 -0.02
C GLY A 785 4.69 -29.97 -1.16
N ALA A 786 4.69 -31.27 -1.46
CA ALA A 786 5.39 -31.78 -2.63
C ALA A 786 4.66 -31.43 -3.95
N LEU A 787 5.42 -31.30 -5.03
CA LEU A 787 4.92 -31.17 -6.39
C LEU A 787 5.56 -32.23 -7.27
N LEU A 788 4.74 -33.09 -7.85
CA LEU A 788 5.18 -34.17 -8.74
C LEU A 788 4.61 -34.00 -10.14
N ARG A 789 5.28 -34.59 -11.12
CA ARG A 789 4.86 -34.66 -12.52
C ARG A 789 4.85 -36.11 -12.98
N LEU A 790 3.73 -36.56 -13.52
CA LEU A 790 3.57 -37.88 -14.12
C LEU A 790 3.33 -37.72 -15.63
N GLU A 791 4.18 -38.37 -16.41
CA GLU A 791 4.03 -38.50 -17.86
C GLU A 791 3.85 -39.98 -18.19
N LEU A 792 2.58 -40.40 -18.38
CA LEU A 792 2.26 -41.79 -18.66
C LEU A 792 2.75 -42.19 -20.05
N ALA A 793 3.26 -43.42 -20.18
CA ALA A 793 3.55 -43.99 -21.48
C ALA A 793 2.25 -44.05 -22.31
N PRO A 794 2.26 -43.69 -23.62
CA PRO A 794 1.08 -43.71 -24.46
C PRO A 794 0.39 -45.08 -24.51
N PHE A 795 1.19 -46.14 -24.39
CA PHE A 795 0.79 -47.55 -24.40
C PHE A 795 1.39 -48.26 -23.19
N ASP A 796 0.99 -49.52 -22.98
CA ASP A 796 1.58 -50.38 -21.96
C ASP A 796 3.10 -50.50 -22.19
N PRO A 797 3.94 -50.11 -21.21
CA PRO A 797 5.39 -50.24 -21.33
C PRO A 797 5.87 -51.70 -21.32
N VAL A 798 5.01 -52.67 -20.98
CA VAL A 798 5.32 -54.10 -21.07
C VAL A 798 5.04 -54.61 -22.47
N GLU A 799 6.07 -55.15 -23.13
CA GLU A 799 5.93 -55.76 -24.46
C GLU A 799 5.19 -57.10 -24.39
N TYR A 800 3.92 -57.10 -24.82
CA TYR A 800 3.19 -58.33 -25.05
C TYR A 800 3.33 -58.75 -26.51
N ARG A 801 3.68 -60.01 -26.76
CA ARG A 801 3.65 -60.58 -28.11
C ARG A 801 2.32 -61.29 -28.34
N ASP A 802 1.72 -61.05 -29.50
CA ASP A 802 0.53 -61.76 -29.91
C ASP A 802 0.86 -63.22 -30.31
N LYS A 803 -0.18 -63.95 -30.71
CA LYS A 803 -0.09 -65.37 -31.12
C LYS A 803 0.83 -65.59 -32.34
N PHE A 804 1.20 -64.52 -33.04
CA PHE A 804 2.02 -64.50 -34.24
C PHE A 804 3.41 -63.86 -34.00
N GLY A 805 3.75 -63.56 -32.74
CA GLY A 805 5.06 -63.02 -32.35
C GLY A 805 5.23 -61.51 -32.56
N GLN A 806 4.17 -60.79 -32.97
CA GLN A 806 4.18 -59.34 -33.16
C GLN A 806 3.90 -58.60 -31.84
N VAL A 807 4.49 -57.41 -31.68
CA VAL A 807 4.27 -56.58 -30.47
C VAL A 807 2.83 -56.07 -30.48
N GLN A 808 2.06 -56.47 -29.47
CA GLN A 808 0.69 -56.05 -29.27
C GLN A 808 0.65 -54.71 -28.54
N VAL A 809 0.19 -53.66 -29.22
CA VAL A 809 -0.01 -52.34 -28.63
C VAL A 809 -1.26 -52.37 -27.75
N ARG A 810 -1.08 -52.28 -26.43
CA ARG A 810 -2.18 -52.22 -25.45
C ARG A 810 -2.24 -50.84 -24.79
N ASP A 811 -3.43 -50.45 -24.35
CA ASP A 811 -3.57 -49.26 -23.51
C ASP A 811 -2.82 -49.45 -22.18
N ASN A 812 -2.23 -48.37 -21.67
CA ASN A 812 -1.55 -48.38 -20.38
C ASN A 812 -2.52 -48.81 -19.25
N PRO A 813 -2.23 -49.92 -18.54
CA PRO A 813 -3.16 -50.53 -17.59
C PRO A 813 -3.22 -49.79 -16.24
N PHE A 814 -2.27 -48.89 -15.98
CA PHE A 814 -2.19 -48.16 -14.72
C PHE A 814 -3.36 -47.20 -14.53
N ALA A 815 -3.89 -47.15 -13.31
CA ALA A 815 -4.99 -46.28 -12.87
C ALA A 815 -6.23 -46.29 -13.79
N THR A 816 -6.52 -47.40 -14.48
CA THR A 816 -7.83 -47.63 -15.08
C THR A 816 -8.92 -47.68 -14.01
N THR A 817 -10.17 -47.33 -14.32
CA THR A 817 -11.25 -47.31 -13.33
C THR A 817 -11.40 -48.65 -12.58
N ALA A 818 -11.26 -49.78 -13.28
CA ALA A 818 -11.31 -51.11 -12.67
C ALA A 818 -10.09 -51.38 -11.76
N GLN A 819 -8.89 -50.92 -12.14
CA GLN A 819 -7.70 -51.04 -11.30
C GLN A 819 -7.80 -50.16 -10.06
N ALA A 820 -8.21 -48.90 -10.22
CA ALA A 820 -8.40 -47.97 -9.13
C ALA A 820 -9.46 -48.44 -8.13
N GLN A 821 -10.55 -49.06 -8.60
CA GLN A 821 -11.54 -49.66 -7.70
C GLN A 821 -10.94 -50.82 -6.89
N ARG A 822 -10.12 -51.68 -7.50
CA ARG A 822 -9.41 -52.75 -6.77
C ARG A 822 -8.45 -52.18 -5.72
N ASP A 823 -7.67 -51.18 -6.09
CA ASP A 823 -6.75 -50.52 -5.16
C ASP A 823 -7.52 -49.82 -4.02
N GLN A 824 -8.71 -49.26 -4.31
CA GLN A 824 -9.60 -48.68 -3.30
C GLN A 824 -10.20 -49.75 -2.37
N ASP A 825 -10.55 -50.91 -2.90
CA ASP A 825 -11.02 -52.04 -2.10
C ASP A 825 -9.90 -52.58 -1.18
N ASP A 826 -8.65 -52.58 -1.64
CA ASP A 826 -7.47 -52.92 -0.83
C ASP A 826 -7.23 -51.88 0.29
N ILE A 827 -7.47 -50.59 0.04
CA ILE A 827 -7.45 -49.56 1.09
C ILE A 827 -8.51 -49.87 2.15
N ASN A 828 -9.74 -50.19 1.72
CA ASN A 828 -10.85 -50.51 2.62
C ASN A 828 -10.59 -51.80 3.43
N ARG A 829 -9.80 -52.74 2.89
CA ARG A 829 -9.37 -53.99 3.56
C ARG A 829 -8.11 -53.83 4.41
N GLY A 830 -7.41 -52.69 4.32
CA GLY A 830 -6.14 -52.46 5.01
C GLY A 830 -4.94 -53.22 4.44
N SER A 831 -5.06 -53.78 3.23
CA SER A 831 -3.97 -54.49 2.52
C SER A 831 -3.17 -53.59 1.57
N PHE A 832 -3.61 -52.35 1.37
CA PHE A 832 -2.96 -51.39 0.47
C PHE A 832 -1.61 -50.90 1.00
N LYS A 833 -0.61 -50.85 0.10
CA LYS A 833 0.70 -50.25 0.34
C LYS A 833 0.95 -49.14 -0.66
N LEU A 834 1.06 -47.90 -0.18
CA LEU A 834 1.33 -46.75 -1.04
C LEU A 834 2.68 -46.88 -1.77
N THR A 835 3.70 -47.45 -1.11
CA THR A 835 5.01 -47.64 -1.73
C THR A 835 4.95 -48.51 -3.00
N ASP A 836 4.21 -49.62 -2.95
CA ASP A 836 4.03 -50.51 -4.11
C ASP A 836 3.18 -49.85 -5.20
N TYR A 837 2.20 -49.02 -4.82
CA TYR A 837 1.43 -48.21 -5.75
C TYR A 837 2.29 -47.18 -6.50
N ILE A 838 3.19 -46.47 -5.80
CA ILE A 838 4.11 -45.49 -6.40
C ILE A 838 5.11 -46.18 -7.34
N ARG A 839 5.64 -47.35 -6.98
CA ARG A 839 6.52 -48.13 -7.87
C ARG A 839 5.82 -48.57 -9.15
N ARG A 840 4.55 -49.00 -9.05
CA ARG A 840 3.71 -49.29 -10.23
C ARG A 840 3.49 -48.04 -11.09
N MET A 841 3.26 -46.88 -10.46
CA MET A 841 3.14 -45.59 -11.16
C MET A 841 4.42 -45.23 -11.92
N ALA A 842 5.58 -45.38 -11.29
CA ALA A 842 6.88 -45.14 -11.89
C ALA A 842 7.27 -46.18 -12.97
N ALA A 843 6.69 -47.39 -12.93
CA ALA A 843 6.86 -48.37 -14.01
C ALA A 843 5.97 -48.05 -15.22
N ALA A 844 4.80 -47.46 -14.99
CA ALA A 844 3.80 -47.16 -16.02
C ALA A 844 4.14 -45.92 -16.87
N GLY A 845 5.13 -45.13 -16.47
CA GLY A 845 5.53 -43.89 -17.14
C GLY A 845 6.65 -43.20 -16.39
N LYS A 846 6.82 -41.91 -16.61
CA LYS A 846 7.86 -41.12 -15.97
C LYS A 846 7.28 -40.29 -14.82
N LEU A 847 7.64 -40.64 -13.59
CA LEU A 847 7.28 -39.87 -12.39
C LEU A 847 8.49 -39.05 -11.92
N GLU A 848 8.31 -37.72 -11.79
CA GLU A 848 9.36 -36.78 -11.38
C GLU A 848 8.92 -35.96 -10.17
N VAL A 849 9.77 -35.85 -9.14
CA VAL A 849 9.58 -34.94 -8.00
C VAL A 849 10.21 -33.57 -8.33
N LEU A 850 9.36 -32.56 -8.53
CA LEU A 850 9.74 -31.19 -8.87
C LEU A 850 10.02 -30.34 -7.63
N LEU A 851 9.14 -30.41 -6.62
CA LEU A 851 9.32 -29.83 -5.29
C LEU A 851 9.27 -30.94 -4.24
N THR A 852 10.21 -30.89 -3.31
CA THR A 852 10.38 -31.90 -2.26
C THR A 852 9.58 -31.55 -1.01
N SER A 853 9.14 -32.58 -0.27
CA SER A 853 8.57 -32.48 1.08
C SER A 853 9.33 -33.41 2.03
N ALA A 854 8.92 -33.52 3.29
CA ALA A 854 9.48 -34.48 4.24
C ALA A 854 9.25 -35.95 3.82
N TYR A 855 8.16 -36.22 3.10
CA TYR A 855 7.85 -37.55 2.56
C TYR A 855 8.54 -37.75 1.19
N TRP A 856 8.42 -36.77 0.30
CA TRP A 856 9.05 -36.73 -1.02
C TRP A 856 10.42 -36.03 -0.98
N SER A 857 11.36 -36.60 -0.26
CA SER A 857 12.63 -35.95 0.09
C SER A 857 13.64 -35.80 -1.05
N ARG A 858 13.54 -36.64 -2.10
CA ARG A 858 14.51 -36.67 -3.21
C ARG A 858 13.90 -36.10 -4.50
N SER A 859 14.49 -35.02 -5.01
CA SER A 859 14.10 -34.42 -6.30
C SER A 859 14.66 -35.21 -7.49
N GLY A 860 13.91 -35.26 -8.58
CA GLY A 860 14.28 -35.97 -9.81
C GLY A 860 13.32 -37.11 -10.15
N GLU A 861 13.76 -37.99 -11.04
CA GLU A 861 12.97 -39.15 -11.48
C GLU A 861 12.86 -40.19 -10.36
N VAL A 862 11.65 -40.71 -10.16
CA VAL A 862 11.33 -41.73 -9.16
C VAL A 862 11.60 -43.10 -9.76
N GLY A 863 12.58 -43.81 -9.21
CA GLY A 863 12.95 -45.17 -9.63
C GLY A 863 12.20 -46.27 -8.88
N GLN A 864 12.43 -47.52 -9.28
CA GLN A 864 11.89 -48.71 -8.59
C GLN A 864 12.45 -48.89 -7.18
N ASP A 865 13.61 -48.30 -6.90
CA ASP A 865 14.28 -48.29 -5.60
C ASP A 865 13.68 -47.28 -4.61
N TRP A 866 12.69 -46.48 -5.03
CA TRP A 866 12.10 -45.43 -4.20
C TRP A 866 11.51 -45.97 -2.88
N ILE A 867 11.73 -45.19 -1.81
CA ILE A 867 11.17 -45.34 -0.47
C ILE A 867 10.83 -43.96 0.10
N ALA A 868 9.85 -43.90 1.01
CA ALA A 868 9.50 -42.67 1.72
C ALA A 868 10.71 -42.13 2.51
N GLY A 869 10.90 -40.81 2.52
CA GLY A 869 11.94 -40.18 3.33
C GLY A 869 13.40 -40.46 2.90
N MET A 870 13.65 -40.87 1.65
CA MET A 870 15.01 -41.12 1.13
C MET A 870 16.00 -39.98 1.47
N PRO A 871 17.28 -40.29 1.79
CA PRO A 871 18.29 -39.27 2.01
C PRO A 871 18.43 -38.31 0.82
N SER A 872 18.45 -37.00 1.08
CA SER A 872 18.64 -35.99 0.05
C SER A 872 20.04 -36.05 -0.54
N VAL A 873 20.16 -35.87 -1.86
CA VAL A 873 21.45 -35.70 -2.56
C VAL A 873 22.04 -34.32 -2.26
N SER A 874 23.38 -34.17 -2.30
CA SER A 874 24.01 -32.85 -2.16
C SER A 874 23.47 -31.85 -3.18
N VAL A 875 23.44 -30.57 -2.80
CA VAL A 875 22.92 -29.49 -3.65
C VAL A 875 23.67 -29.46 -4.97
N GLU A 876 25.00 -29.54 -4.94
CA GLU A 876 25.86 -29.47 -6.12
C GLU A 876 25.56 -30.60 -7.11
N ALA A 877 25.44 -31.84 -6.64
CA ALA A 877 25.16 -32.99 -7.50
C ALA A 877 23.72 -32.95 -8.05
N ARG A 878 22.76 -32.49 -7.25
CA ARG A 878 21.37 -32.27 -7.69
C ARG A 878 21.30 -31.24 -8.82
N TRP A 879 22.03 -30.13 -8.71
CA TRP A 879 22.03 -29.07 -9.70
C TRP A 879 22.93 -29.35 -10.91
N ALA A 880 24.01 -30.13 -10.75
CA ALA A 880 24.84 -30.61 -11.84
C ALA A 880 24.06 -31.50 -12.81
N SER A 881 23.24 -32.42 -12.28
CA SER A 881 22.44 -33.35 -13.09
C SER A 881 21.18 -32.72 -13.69
N LYS A 882 20.74 -31.55 -13.19
CA LYS A 882 19.53 -30.86 -13.64
C LYS A 882 19.76 -30.11 -14.95
N SER A 883 19.15 -30.61 -16.03
CA SER A 883 19.19 -29.94 -17.35
C SER A 883 18.11 -28.86 -17.50
N ARG A 884 16.93 -29.01 -16.88
CA ARG A 884 15.87 -27.99 -16.90
C ARG A 884 15.92 -27.17 -15.62
N LEU A 885 16.36 -25.92 -15.74
CA LEU A 885 16.43 -25.01 -14.60
C LEU A 885 15.04 -24.44 -14.29
N PRO A 886 14.70 -24.27 -12.99
CA PRO A 886 13.44 -23.65 -12.56
C PRO A 886 13.49 -22.12 -12.74
N PHE A 887 12.44 -21.55 -13.32
CA PHE A 887 12.31 -20.11 -13.52
C PHE A 887 11.04 -19.54 -12.87
N GLY A 888 11.07 -18.24 -12.59
CA GLY A 888 9.91 -17.46 -12.17
C GLY A 888 8.98 -17.07 -13.33
N PRO A 889 7.98 -16.21 -13.07
CA PRO A 889 7.14 -15.66 -14.11
C PRO A 889 7.90 -14.67 -15.01
N MET A 890 7.29 -14.35 -16.15
CA MET A 890 7.80 -13.38 -17.10
C MET A 890 7.47 -11.95 -16.66
N PHE A 891 8.47 -11.08 -16.73
CA PHE A 891 8.40 -9.66 -16.45
C PHE A 891 8.68 -8.82 -17.70
N HIS A 892 8.21 -7.58 -17.68
CA HIS A 892 8.47 -6.60 -18.73
C HIS A 892 9.88 -5.98 -18.65
N HIS A 893 10.54 -6.05 -17.49
CA HIS A 893 11.86 -5.44 -17.27
C HIS A 893 12.76 -6.34 -16.41
N PRO A 894 14.09 -6.39 -16.63
CA PRO A 894 14.99 -7.25 -15.88
C PRO A 894 15.08 -6.87 -14.39
N ASP A 895 15.01 -5.58 -14.05
CA ASP A 895 15.02 -5.12 -12.66
C ASP A 895 13.85 -5.71 -11.84
N ASP A 896 12.66 -5.88 -12.45
CA ASP A 896 11.51 -6.47 -11.76
C ASP A 896 11.68 -7.99 -11.59
N ALA A 897 12.28 -8.66 -12.59
CA ALA A 897 12.68 -10.05 -12.46
C ALA A 897 13.72 -10.25 -11.33
N ALA A 898 14.69 -9.34 -11.19
CA ALA A 898 15.67 -9.35 -10.11
C ALA A 898 15.00 -9.13 -8.73
N ARG A 899 14.05 -8.18 -8.63
CA ARG A 899 13.27 -7.97 -7.40
C ARG A 899 12.45 -9.20 -7.02
N TYR A 900 11.84 -9.87 -7.99
CA TYR A 900 11.15 -11.13 -7.76
C TYR A 900 12.12 -12.18 -7.19
N VAL A 901 13.28 -12.39 -7.83
CA VAL A 901 14.29 -13.35 -7.35
C VAL A 901 14.75 -13.03 -5.92
N GLN A 902 14.97 -11.75 -5.59
CA GLN A 902 15.30 -11.33 -4.21
C GLN A 902 14.18 -11.72 -3.23
N LEU A 903 12.92 -11.42 -3.56
CA LEU A 903 11.77 -11.77 -2.72
C LEU A 903 11.66 -13.28 -2.52
N ARG A 904 11.95 -14.07 -3.57
CA ARG A 904 11.95 -15.54 -3.49
C ARG A 904 13.04 -16.06 -2.59
N ALA A 905 14.26 -15.53 -2.69
CA ALA A 905 15.37 -15.93 -1.85
C ALA A 905 15.08 -15.72 -0.35
N ALA A 906 14.33 -14.68 0.02
CA ALA A 906 13.94 -14.43 1.41
C ALA A 906 13.00 -15.50 1.99
N ARG A 907 12.37 -16.34 1.15
CA ARG A 907 11.50 -17.46 1.59
C ARG A 907 12.27 -18.78 1.79
N PHE A 908 13.50 -18.87 1.30
CA PHE A 908 14.37 -20.03 1.48
C PHE A 908 15.24 -19.85 2.74
N ASN A 909 15.60 -20.95 3.41
CA ASN A 909 16.25 -20.99 4.73
C ASN A 909 17.27 -19.86 4.97
N ILE A 910 17.06 -19.15 6.07
CA ILE A 910 17.92 -18.07 6.59
C ILE A 910 19.33 -18.63 6.83
N GLY A 911 20.32 -18.13 6.10
CA GLY A 911 21.74 -18.31 6.47
C GLY A 911 22.72 -18.77 5.39
N ALA A 912 22.31 -18.97 4.14
CA ALA A 912 23.22 -19.34 3.04
C ALA A 912 23.23 -18.29 1.91
N ALA A 913 24.41 -17.96 1.39
CA ALA A 913 24.52 -17.16 0.17
C ALA A 913 23.87 -17.92 -1.00
N CYS A 914 23.09 -17.21 -1.80
CA CYS A 914 22.37 -17.76 -2.95
C CYS A 914 22.84 -17.07 -4.23
N THR A 915 22.86 -17.80 -5.33
CA THR A 915 23.11 -17.22 -6.66
C THR A 915 21.94 -17.51 -7.59
N SER A 916 21.62 -16.55 -8.43
CA SER A 916 20.62 -16.64 -9.48
C SER A 916 21.13 -15.94 -10.75
N ALA A 917 20.31 -15.94 -11.79
CA ALA A 917 20.58 -15.30 -13.06
C ALA A 917 19.25 -14.90 -13.74
N ILE A 918 19.36 -13.98 -14.71
CA ILE A 918 18.21 -13.47 -15.46
C ILE A 918 18.38 -13.83 -16.92
N LEU A 919 17.32 -14.38 -17.52
CA LEU A 919 17.21 -14.59 -18.95
C LEU A 919 16.47 -13.42 -19.58
N ALA A 920 16.87 -13.08 -20.80
CA ALA A 920 16.22 -12.07 -21.59
C ALA A 920 15.88 -12.59 -22.99
N LYS A 921 14.74 -12.11 -23.47
CA LYS A 921 14.35 -12.05 -24.87
C LYS A 921 13.99 -10.58 -25.17
N PRO A 922 15.00 -9.74 -25.51
CA PRO A 922 14.84 -8.29 -25.54
C PRO A 922 13.88 -7.78 -26.62
N ASP A 923 13.75 -8.49 -27.74
CA ASP A 923 12.84 -8.19 -28.86
C ASP A 923 11.37 -8.15 -28.44
N THR A 924 11.00 -8.88 -27.38
CA THR A 924 9.63 -8.89 -26.85
C THR A 924 9.53 -8.31 -25.44
N TYR A 925 10.56 -7.60 -24.96
CA TYR A 925 10.63 -7.10 -23.57
C TYR A 925 10.28 -8.18 -22.54
N SER A 926 10.87 -9.37 -22.68
CA SER A 926 10.53 -10.54 -21.87
C SER A 926 11.74 -10.96 -21.03
N TYR A 927 11.61 -10.82 -19.72
CA TYR A 927 12.69 -11.12 -18.76
C TYR A 927 12.20 -12.10 -17.70
N VAL A 928 13.05 -13.04 -17.32
CA VAL A 928 12.69 -14.09 -16.36
C VAL A 928 13.85 -14.33 -15.39
N GLY A 929 13.56 -14.36 -14.10
CA GLY A 929 14.53 -14.72 -13.07
C GLY A 929 14.59 -16.22 -12.85
N MET A 930 15.80 -16.77 -12.70
CA MET A 930 16.02 -18.15 -12.25
C MET A 930 15.68 -18.29 -10.76
N GLU A 931 15.06 -19.39 -10.34
CA GLU A 931 14.85 -19.62 -8.92
C GLU A 931 16.22 -19.71 -8.19
N PRO A 932 16.36 -19.07 -7.01
CA PRO A 932 17.64 -19.00 -6.31
C PRO A 932 18.26 -20.38 -6.02
N LEU A 933 19.54 -20.52 -6.36
CA LEU A 933 20.37 -21.66 -5.96
C LEU A 933 20.89 -21.43 -4.54
N ALA A 934 20.28 -22.09 -3.55
CA ALA A 934 20.70 -22.06 -2.15
C ALA A 934 21.61 -23.25 -1.79
N GLY A 935 22.61 -23.01 -0.92
CA GLY A 935 23.33 -24.06 -0.21
C GLY A 935 24.66 -24.53 -0.80
N THR A 936 25.28 -23.80 -1.74
CA THR A 936 26.68 -24.06 -2.12
C THR A 936 27.64 -23.52 -1.06
N ARG A 937 28.78 -24.18 -0.86
CA ARG A 937 29.80 -23.73 0.12
C ARG A 937 30.44 -22.38 -0.25
N ASP A 938 30.51 -22.08 -1.55
CA ASP A 938 31.06 -20.85 -2.12
C ASP A 938 30.08 -20.29 -3.18
N PRO A 939 29.76 -18.98 -3.18
CA PRO A 939 29.05 -18.31 -4.28
C PRO A 939 29.67 -18.55 -5.66
N GLU A 940 31.00 -18.67 -5.78
CA GLU A 940 31.65 -18.90 -7.07
C GLU A 940 31.33 -20.29 -7.66
N ASP A 941 31.13 -21.29 -6.81
CA ASP A 941 30.75 -22.64 -7.25
C ASP A 941 29.31 -22.66 -7.79
N ALA A 942 28.43 -21.84 -7.23
CA ALA A 942 27.08 -21.65 -7.76
C ALA A 942 27.09 -21.06 -9.18
N ILE A 943 27.97 -20.08 -9.45
CA ILE A 943 28.14 -19.50 -10.80
C ILE A 943 28.56 -20.59 -11.80
N LYS A 944 29.52 -21.45 -11.44
CA LYS A 944 29.98 -22.57 -12.28
C LYS A 944 28.86 -23.56 -12.58
N LEU A 945 27.92 -23.77 -11.66
CA LEU A 945 26.77 -24.65 -11.86
C LEU A 945 25.70 -24.04 -12.78
N ILE A 946 25.52 -22.71 -12.77
CA ILE A 946 24.51 -22.03 -13.60
C ILE A 946 25.04 -21.80 -15.02
N PHE A 947 26.25 -21.25 -15.14
CA PHE A 947 26.85 -20.81 -16.41
C PHE A 947 27.79 -21.88 -16.97
N ARG A 948 27.21 -22.99 -17.44
CA ARG A 948 27.94 -24.14 -17.99
C ARG A 948 28.08 -24.08 -19.51
N THR A 949 29.26 -24.44 -19.99
CA THR A 949 29.59 -24.61 -21.42
C THR A 949 29.77 -26.08 -21.78
N ALA A 950 29.82 -26.40 -23.08
CA ALA A 950 30.05 -27.77 -23.54
C ALA A 950 31.39 -28.32 -23.04
N SER A 951 32.41 -27.46 -22.94
CA SER A 951 33.71 -27.80 -22.40
C SER A 951 33.62 -28.24 -20.94
N ASP A 952 32.85 -27.55 -20.09
CA ASP A 952 32.70 -27.91 -18.68
C ASP A 952 32.07 -29.30 -18.49
N VAL A 953 31.09 -29.65 -19.32
CA VAL A 953 30.41 -30.97 -19.28
C VAL A 953 31.34 -32.10 -19.71
N SER A 954 32.23 -31.86 -20.68
CA SER A 954 33.20 -32.87 -21.12
C SER A 954 34.20 -33.28 -20.04
N VAL A 955 34.44 -32.38 -19.06
CA VAL A 955 35.41 -32.58 -17.97
C VAL A 955 34.80 -33.32 -16.77
N SER A 956 33.46 -33.29 -16.59
CA SER A 956 32.77 -33.81 -15.39
C SER A 956 31.60 -34.76 -15.73
N PRO A 957 31.84 -36.09 -15.77
CA PRO A 957 30.81 -37.09 -16.06
C PRO A 957 29.61 -37.00 -15.10
N GLY A 958 28.41 -36.82 -15.63
CA GLY A 958 27.16 -36.67 -14.85
C GLY A 958 26.58 -35.24 -14.82
N THR A 959 27.35 -34.24 -15.24
CA THR A 959 26.87 -32.85 -15.40
C THR A 959 26.08 -32.71 -16.70
N ARG A 960 24.97 -31.96 -16.68
CA ARG A 960 24.16 -31.69 -17.88
C ARG A 960 24.13 -30.20 -18.21
N LEU A 961 24.16 -29.88 -19.51
CA LEU A 961 23.94 -28.50 -19.96
C LEU A 961 22.53 -28.01 -19.59
N PRO A 962 22.40 -26.77 -19.10
CA PRO A 962 21.11 -26.11 -18.96
C PRO A 962 20.42 -25.98 -20.32
N ARG A 963 19.16 -26.45 -20.42
CA ARG A 963 18.30 -26.24 -21.58
C ARG A 963 17.54 -24.94 -21.38
N LEU A 964 17.94 -23.91 -22.11
CA LEU A 964 17.22 -22.64 -22.17
C LEU A 964 16.08 -22.73 -23.20
N PRO A 965 14.95 -22.04 -22.98
CA PRO A 965 13.91 -21.93 -24.00
C PRO A 965 14.41 -21.20 -25.26
N ASP A 966 13.76 -21.47 -26.39
CA ASP A 966 14.14 -20.91 -27.68
C ASP A 966 14.19 -19.38 -27.65
N ASN A 967 15.27 -18.80 -28.19
CA ASN A 967 15.53 -17.36 -28.27
C ASN A 967 15.76 -16.63 -26.93
N TYR A 968 15.83 -17.34 -25.80
CA TYR A 968 16.27 -16.75 -24.53
C TYR A 968 17.78 -16.90 -24.34
N LYS A 969 18.40 -15.85 -23.83
CA LYS A 969 19.83 -15.83 -23.49
C LYS A 969 20.04 -15.36 -22.07
N TRP A 970 21.13 -15.80 -21.45
CA TRP A 970 21.60 -15.24 -20.19
C TRP A 970 21.95 -13.76 -20.37
N MET A 971 21.39 -12.90 -19.54
CA MET A 971 21.58 -11.44 -19.59
C MET A 971 22.34 -10.91 -18.39
N ALA A 972 22.03 -11.45 -17.21
CA ALA A 972 22.58 -10.95 -15.95
C ALA A 972 22.78 -12.08 -14.96
N SER A 973 23.76 -11.91 -14.07
CA SER A 973 23.94 -12.75 -12.90
C SER A 973 23.45 -12.00 -11.65
N HIS A 974 23.06 -12.74 -10.61
CA HIS A 974 22.52 -12.18 -9.38
C HIS A 974 23.11 -12.89 -8.17
N GLN A 975 23.86 -12.17 -7.34
CA GLN A 975 24.34 -12.66 -6.05
C GLN A 975 23.43 -12.18 -4.93
N ILE A 976 23.13 -13.08 -3.98
CA ILE A 976 22.23 -12.81 -2.86
C ILE A 976 22.93 -13.23 -1.57
N VAL A 977 23.24 -12.26 -0.72
CA VAL A 977 23.96 -12.49 0.53
C VAL A 977 22.98 -12.51 1.70
N GLN A 978 22.94 -13.64 2.42
CA GLN A 978 22.08 -13.81 3.61
C GLN A 978 22.87 -14.13 4.89
N SER A 979 24.17 -14.41 4.81
CA SER A 979 25.04 -14.67 5.97
C SER A 979 26.49 -14.27 5.66
N GLY A 980 27.07 -13.46 6.54
CA GLY A 980 28.47 -13.04 6.56
C GLY A 980 28.87 -12.64 7.98
N SER A 981 30.14 -12.86 8.33
CA SER A 981 30.70 -12.53 9.65
C SER A 981 31.07 -11.06 9.80
N ASN A 982 31.07 -10.28 8.70
CA ASN A 982 31.64 -8.94 8.65
C ASN A 982 30.61 -7.91 8.17
N ALA A 983 30.07 -7.11 9.10
CA ALA A 983 28.92 -6.23 8.86
C ALA A 983 29.12 -5.18 7.77
N ASP A 984 30.35 -4.70 7.54
CA ASP A 984 30.65 -3.70 6.51
C ASP A 984 30.83 -4.31 5.10
N ALA A 985 31.29 -5.55 5.00
CA ALA A 985 31.52 -6.22 3.72
C ALA A 985 30.21 -6.72 3.07
N ASP A 986 29.17 -6.98 3.87
CA ASP A 986 27.90 -7.55 3.39
C ASP A 986 26.97 -6.52 2.71
N ASN A 987 27.25 -5.22 2.86
CA ASN A 987 26.47 -4.13 2.27
C ASN A 987 26.93 -3.74 0.85
N PHE A 988 28.06 -4.29 0.37
CA PHE A 988 28.65 -4.00 -0.93
C PHE A 988 29.06 -5.28 -1.65
N ALA A 989 29.13 -5.26 -2.98
CA ALA A 989 29.78 -6.33 -3.73
C ALA A 989 31.30 -6.12 -3.75
N SER A 990 32.07 -7.17 -3.47
CA SER A 990 33.54 -7.11 -3.55
C SER A 990 34.01 -6.97 -5.00
N PRO A 991 35.21 -6.40 -5.27
CA PRO A 991 35.77 -6.33 -6.62
C PRO A 991 35.86 -7.71 -7.28
N GLU A 992 36.23 -8.74 -6.50
CA GLU A 992 36.31 -10.14 -6.94
C GLU A 992 34.94 -10.68 -7.35
N SER A 993 33.89 -10.42 -6.56
CA SER A 993 32.51 -10.77 -6.89
C SER A 993 32.05 -10.08 -8.18
N ILE A 994 32.22 -8.76 -8.31
CA ILE A 994 31.83 -8.04 -9.53
C ILE A 994 32.57 -8.62 -10.73
N HIS A 995 33.86 -8.91 -10.60
CA HIS A 995 34.66 -9.52 -11.66
C HIS A 995 34.15 -10.91 -12.08
N SER A 996 33.89 -11.80 -11.12
CA SER A 996 33.45 -13.18 -11.39
C SER A 996 32.04 -13.21 -11.99
N HIS A 997 31.18 -12.28 -11.59
CA HIS A 997 29.80 -12.15 -12.07
C HIS A 997 29.64 -11.38 -13.38
N THR A 998 30.70 -10.71 -13.88
CA THR A 998 30.65 -9.93 -15.13
C THR A 998 31.74 -10.32 -16.13
N GLN A 999 33.00 -9.95 -15.89
CA GLN A 999 34.10 -10.13 -16.84
C GLN A 999 34.43 -11.60 -17.07
N LEU A 1000 34.43 -12.43 -16.02
CA LEU A 1000 34.73 -13.87 -16.15
C LEU A 1000 33.67 -14.57 -17.01
N LEU A 1001 32.38 -14.24 -16.81
CA LEU A 1001 31.28 -14.78 -17.61
C LEU A 1001 31.34 -14.30 -19.06
N LYS A 1002 31.71 -13.03 -19.28
CA LYS A 1002 31.94 -12.50 -20.64
C LYS A 1002 33.08 -13.24 -21.35
N ASN A 1003 34.18 -13.48 -20.66
CA ASN A 1003 35.31 -14.25 -21.20
C ASN A 1003 34.94 -15.71 -21.51
N LYS A 1004 33.98 -16.29 -20.78
CA LYS A 1004 33.40 -17.62 -21.06
C LYS A 1004 32.44 -17.65 -22.27
N GLY A 1005 32.10 -16.50 -22.85
CA GLY A 1005 31.22 -16.40 -24.01
C GLY A 1005 29.75 -16.05 -23.69
N PHE A 1006 29.43 -15.65 -22.46
CA PHE A 1006 28.10 -15.17 -22.09
C PHE A 1006 27.99 -13.64 -22.24
N ASP A 1007 26.90 -13.15 -22.83
CA ASP A 1007 26.67 -11.71 -23.05
C ASP A 1007 26.04 -11.06 -21.81
N ILE A 1008 26.85 -10.87 -20.77
CA ILE A 1008 26.39 -10.25 -19.52
C ILE A 1008 26.32 -8.73 -19.69
N THR A 1009 25.15 -8.15 -19.37
CA THR A 1009 24.89 -6.70 -19.49
C THR A 1009 24.59 -6.04 -18.14
N ALA A 1010 24.33 -6.83 -17.10
CA ALA A 1010 24.10 -6.35 -15.75
C ALA A 1010 24.51 -7.38 -14.70
N PHE A 1011 24.84 -6.89 -13.51
CA PHE A 1011 25.02 -7.70 -12.31
C PHE A 1011 24.14 -7.14 -11.19
N TYR A 1012 23.37 -8.02 -10.55
CA TYR A 1012 22.53 -7.69 -9.42
C TYR A 1012 23.14 -8.21 -8.12
N TYR A 1013 23.11 -7.39 -7.08
CA TYR A 1013 23.60 -7.75 -5.75
C TYR A 1013 22.53 -7.46 -4.70
N SER A 1014 21.99 -8.50 -4.08
CA SER A 1014 21.09 -8.37 -2.94
C SER A 1014 21.89 -8.43 -1.64
N THR A 1015 21.82 -7.35 -0.88
CA THR A 1015 22.47 -7.22 0.43
C THR A 1015 21.64 -7.89 1.52
N ARG A 1016 22.26 -8.16 2.66
CA ARG A 1016 21.63 -8.76 3.84
C ARG A 1016 20.49 -7.92 4.42
N ASP A 1017 20.66 -6.60 4.41
CA ASP A 1017 19.72 -5.62 4.95
C ASP A 1017 18.49 -5.35 4.04
N GLY A 1018 18.36 -6.11 2.94
CA GLY A 1018 17.22 -6.07 2.04
C GLY A 1018 17.36 -5.14 0.83
N ALA A 1019 18.48 -4.44 0.67
CA ALA A 1019 18.74 -3.63 -0.51
C ALA A 1019 19.07 -4.46 -1.76
N LEU A 1020 18.78 -3.89 -2.92
CA LEU A 1020 19.10 -4.46 -4.22
C LEU A 1020 19.92 -3.45 -5.02
N LEU A 1021 21.16 -3.81 -5.33
CA LEU A 1021 22.07 -3.01 -6.14
C LEU A 1021 22.12 -3.56 -7.56
N LYS A 1022 22.28 -2.67 -8.54
CA LYS A 1022 22.49 -2.98 -9.96
C LYS A 1022 23.76 -2.34 -10.44
N TYR A 1023 24.61 -3.16 -11.04
CA TYR A 1023 25.85 -2.76 -11.68
C TYR A 1023 25.76 -3.00 -13.19
N LEU A 1024 26.12 -1.98 -13.97
CA LEU A 1024 26.19 -2.08 -15.43
C LEU A 1024 27.66 -2.02 -15.88
N PRO A 1025 28.26 -3.14 -16.31
CA PRO A 1025 29.65 -3.18 -16.77
C PRO A 1025 29.83 -2.39 -18.08
N THR A 1026 30.91 -1.61 -18.16
CA THR A 1026 31.33 -0.91 -19.38
C THR A 1026 32.34 -1.72 -20.20
N TYR A 1027 33.00 -2.69 -19.55
CA TYR A 1027 34.09 -3.50 -20.09
C TYR A 1027 35.29 -2.67 -20.57
N SER A 1028 35.50 -1.50 -19.99
CA SER A 1028 36.66 -0.65 -20.26
C SER A 1028 37.93 -1.19 -19.59
N ILE A 1029 39.10 -0.83 -20.11
CA ILE A 1029 40.40 -1.20 -19.52
C ILE A 1029 40.54 -0.66 -18.10
N ALA A 1030 40.04 0.57 -17.86
CA ALA A 1030 40.07 1.20 -16.55
C ALA A 1030 39.21 0.45 -15.52
N GLU A 1031 38.03 -0.01 -15.93
CA GLU A 1031 37.16 -0.86 -15.10
C GLU A 1031 37.85 -2.19 -14.78
N GLN A 1032 38.43 -2.86 -15.76
CA GLN A 1032 39.13 -4.13 -15.55
C GLN A 1032 40.30 -4.00 -14.57
N ALA A 1033 41.08 -2.92 -14.70
CA ALA A 1033 42.17 -2.62 -13.77
C ALA A 1033 41.66 -2.37 -12.34
N LEU A 1034 40.53 -1.67 -12.19
CA LEU A 1034 39.91 -1.40 -10.89
C LEU A 1034 39.38 -2.68 -10.22
N LEU A 1035 38.76 -3.59 -10.99
CA LEU A 1035 38.21 -4.85 -10.49
C LEU A 1035 39.30 -5.87 -10.12
N ALA A 1036 40.52 -5.75 -10.67
CA ALA A 1036 41.66 -6.59 -10.34
C ALA A 1036 42.36 -6.21 -9.03
N VAL A 1037 41.99 -5.08 -8.39
CA VAL A 1037 42.63 -4.60 -7.15
C VAL A 1037 42.17 -5.44 -5.96
N LYS A 1038 43.12 -6.01 -5.22
CA LYS A 1038 42.87 -6.54 -3.87
C LYS A 1038 42.82 -5.39 -2.86
N LEU A 1039 41.66 -5.22 -2.20
CA LEU A 1039 41.41 -4.10 -1.27
C LEU A 1039 42.32 -4.13 -0.03
N VAL A 1040 42.76 -5.32 0.39
CA VAL A 1040 43.72 -5.53 1.47
C VAL A 1040 44.86 -6.40 0.95
N GLN A 1041 46.09 -5.99 1.21
CA GLN A 1041 47.28 -6.80 0.91
C GLN A 1041 48.01 -7.13 2.21
N PRO A 1042 48.65 -8.31 2.31
CA PRO A 1042 49.59 -8.60 3.38
C PRO A 1042 51.00 -8.16 2.99
N PRO A 1043 51.57 -7.14 3.63
CA PRO A 1043 53.02 -7.01 3.69
C PRO A 1043 53.52 -7.15 5.13
N ASN A 1044 54.42 -8.11 5.37
CA ASN A 1044 55.22 -8.20 6.60
C ASN A 1044 54.42 -8.19 7.92
N ASP A 1045 53.56 -9.20 8.13
CA ASP A 1045 52.80 -9.42 9.38
C ASP A 1045 51.84 -8.29 9.82
N GLN A 1046 51.55 -7.30 8.97
CA GLN A 1046 50.50 -6.29 9.25
C GLN A 1046 49.59 -6.07 8.03
N TRP A 1047 48.28 -6.26 8.21
CA TRP A 1047 47.28 -6.06 7.16
C TRP A 1047 47.17 -4.56 6.80
N ALA A 1048 47.53 -4.18 5.57
CA ALA A 1048 47.43 -2.80 5.08
C ALA A 1048 46.28 -2.66 4.07
N THR A 1049 45.39 -1.70 4.31
CA THR A 1049 44.30 -1.36 3.37
C THR A 1049 44.87 -0.57 2.19
N VAL A 1050 44.85 -1.15 0.99
CA VAL A 1050 45.38 -0.52 -0.25
C VAL A 1050 44.37 0.46 -0.85
N LEU A 1051 43.09 0.11 -0.74
CA LEU A 1051 41.97 0.95 -1.18
C LEU A 1051 40.79 0.68 -0.25
N SER A 1052 40.23 1.72 0.37
CA SER A 1052 39.01 1.55 1.15
C SER A 1052 37.82 1.20 0.25
N PHE A 1053 36.86 0.43 0.76
CA PHE A 1053 35.63 0.11 0.04
C PHE A 1053 34.92 1.36 -0.49
N ASP A 1054 34.92 2.43 0.29
CA ASP A 1054 34.31 3.71 -0.10
C ASP A 1054 34.98 4.36 -1.31
N ALA A 1055 36.32 4.32 -1.34
CA ALA A 1055 37.08 4.84 -2.46
C ALA A 1055 36.90 3.96 -3.71
N PHE A 1056 36.77 2.64 -3.52
CA PHE A 1056 36.42 1.71 -4.61
C PHE A 1056 35.05 2.03 -5.20
N ILE A 1057 33.99 2.10 -4.38
CA ILE A 1057 32.63 2.39 -4.85
C ILE A 1057 32.55 3.76 -5.53
N SER A 1058 33.22 4.77 -4.99
CA SER A 1058 33.22 6.12 -5.58
C SER A 1058 33.94 6.15 -6.93
N ARG A 1059 35.05 5.42 -7.08
CA ARG A 1059 35.75 5.26 -8.38
C ARG A 1059 34.90 4.45 -9.37
N LEU A 1060 34.25 3.39 -8.89
CA LEU A 1060 33.38 2.54 -9.69
C LEU A 1060 32.18 3.34 -10.20
N ALA A 1061 31.48 4.10 -9.34
CA ALA A 1061 30.35 4.94 -9.71
C ALA A 1061 30.71 6.10 -10.65
N ASN A 1062 31.97 6.56 -10.65
CA ASN A 1062 32.45 7.56 -11.61
C ASN A 1062 32.78 6.95 -12.98
N GLY A 1063 33.30 5.72 -13.02
CA GLY A 1063 33.72 5.04 -14.25
C GLY A 1063 32.66 4.15 -14.90
N SER A 1064 31.57 3.85 -14.18
CA SER A 1064 30.51 2.91 -14.59
C SER A 1064 29.16 3.36 -14.02
N THR A 1065 28.09 2.59 -14.27
CA THR A 1065 26.77 2.90 -13.68
C THR A 1065 26.45 1.91 -12.57
N LEU A 1066 26.30 2.45 -11.36
CA LEU A 1066 25.90 1.73 -10.15
C LEU A 1066 24.65 2.38 -9.57
N GLU A 1067 23.64 1.57 -9.24
CA GLU A 1067 22.33 2.04 -8.81
C GLU A 1067 21.80 1.21 -7.63
N VAL A 1068 21.18 1.88 -6.65
CA VAL A 1068 20.35 1.23 -5.64
C VAL A 1068 18.93 1.12 -6.21
N LEU A 1069 18.49 -0.09 -6.58
CA LEU A 1069 17.15 -0.34 -7.11
C LEU A 1069 16.08 -0.49 -6.02
N LYS A 1070 16.48 -0.97 -4.84
CA LYS A 1070 15.62 -1.13 -3.67
C LYS A 1070 16.42 -0.74 -2.43
N ALA A 1071 15.84 0.11 -1.61
CA ALA A 1071 16.44 0.50 -0.34
C ALA A 1071 16.44 -0.65 0.69
N GLY A 1072 17.38 -0.58 1.63
CA GLY A 1072 17.59 -1.50 2.75
C GLY A 1072 17.99 -0.73 4.01
N GLY A 1073 18.48 -1.42 5.04
CA GLY A 1073 18.90 -0.80 6.31
C GLY A 1073 20.08 0.20 6.21
N TYR A 1074 21.12 -0.16 5.45
CA TYR A 1074 22.30 0.62 5.11
C TYR A 1074 22.02 1.56 3.93
N TRP A 1075 21.52 1.02 2.82
CA TRP A 1075 21.12 1.79 1.64
C TRP A 1075 19.71 2.33 1.78
N ARG A 1076 19.54 3.40 2.56
CA ARG A 1076 18.22 3.92 2.95
C ARG A 1076 17.43 4.61 1.82
N GLN A 1077 18.09 5.02 0.75
CA GLN A 1077 17.44 5.60 -0.43
C GLN A 1077 17.86 4.92 -1.72
N ALA A 1078 16.90 4.72 -2.62
CA ALA A 1078 17.11 4.16 -3.95
C ALA A 1078 17.53 5.26 -4.96
N GLY A 1079 18.35 4.93 -5.95
CA GLY A 1079 18.78 5.81 -7.05
C GLY A 1079 20.22 5.54 -7.50
N ARG A 1080 20.66 6.26 -8.54
CA ARG A 1080 22.03 6.16 -9.06
C ARG A 1080 23.05 6.70 -8.04
N LEU A 1081 24.21 6.06 -7.94
CA LEU A 1081 25.30 6.53 -7.08
C LEU A 1081 26.09 7.64 -7.80
N GLY A 1082 26.35 8.74 -7.07
CA GLY A 1082 27.26 9.82 -7.44
C GLY A 1082 28.33 10.02 -6.38
N THR A 1083 29.18 11.05 -6.48
CA THR A 1083 30.28 11.31 -5.52
C THR A 1083 29.82 11.59 -4.08
N ASP A 1084 28.56 11.98 -3.91
CA ASP A 1084 27.88 12.32 -2.66
C ASP A 1084 27.01 11.19 -2.11
N TRP A 1085 27.14 9.97 -2.65
CA TRP A 1085 26.27 8.83 -2.32
C TRP A 1085 26.19 8.54 -0.81
N LYS A 1086 27.26 8.74 -0.04
CA LYS A 1086 27.26 8.54 1.41
C LYS A 1086 26.30 9.46 2.14
N ILE A 1087 26.19 10.70 1.69
CA ILE A 1087 25.32 11.69 2.31
C ILE A 1087 23.88 11.41 1.86
N ILE A 1088 23.66 11.21 0.56
CA ILE A 1088 22.31 11.09 0.01
C ILE A 1088 21.68 9.73 0.34
N ARG A 1089 22.40 8.62 0.07
CA ARG A 1089 21.82 7.27 0.12
C ARG A 1089 21.70 6.68 1.52
N GLN A 1090 22.38 7.26 2.52
CA GLN A 1090 22.25 6.87 3.94
C GLN A 1090 21.25 7.73 4.72
N GLN A 1091 20.70 8.78 4.13
CA GLN A 1091 19.67 9.60 4.78
C GLN A 1091 18.39 8.78 4.99
N VAL A 1092 17.81 8.91 6.19
CA VAL A 1092 16.49 8.34 6.46
C VAL A 1092 15.48 9.01 5.52
N PRO A 1093 14.74 8.22 4.70
CA PRO A 1093 13.70 8.76 3.85
C PRO A 1093 12.63 9.43 4.72
N ASP A 1094 12.03 10.50 4.21
CA ASP A 1094 10.89 11.11 4.89
C ASP A 1094 9.71 10.15 4.85
N VAL A 1095 9.23 9.75 6.03
CA VAL A 1095 8.00 8.95 6.14
C VAL A 1095 6.84 9.73 5.51
N SER A 1096 5.98 9.06 4.74
CA SER A 1096 4.71 9.61 4.25
C SER A 1096 3.79 9.85 5.45
N ALA A 1097 3.94 10.99 6.12
CA ALA A 1097 3.07 11.39 7.23
C ALA A 1097 1.69 11.90 6.76
N GLN A 1098 1.45 12.00 5.46
CA GLN A 1098 0.16 12.45 4.92
C GLN A 1098 -0.84 11.30 4.96
N HIS A 1099 -1.84 11.46 5.82
CA HIS A 1099 -3.01 10.57 5.84
C HIS A 1099 -3.77 10.76 4.53
N THR A 1100 -4.10 9.66 3.83
CA THR A 1100 -4.95 9.68 2.64
C THR A 1100 -6.22 10.47 2.94
N ARG A 1101 -6.62 11.44 2.12
CA ARG A 1101 -7.94 12.08 2.17
C ARG A 1101 -9.02 11.06 1.85
N ASP A 1102 -10.04 11.00 2.69
CA ASP A 1102 -11.20 10.16 2.42
C ASP A 1102 -12.22 10.88 1.54
N GLU A 1103 -12.89 10.10 0.71
CA GLU A 1103 -13.92 10.51 -0.22
C GLU A 1103 -15.31 10.00 0.18
N LEU A 1104 -15.43 9.20 1.25
CA LEU A 1104 -16.69 8.70 1.77
C LEU A 1104 -17.37 9.60 2.80
#